data_AF-A0A2V2DHZ6-F1
#
_entry.id   AF-A0A2V2DHZ6-F1
#
_cell.length_a   1.000
_cell.length_b   1.000
_cell.length_c   1.000
_cell.angle_alpha   90.00
_cell.angle_beta   90.00
_cell.angle_gamma   90.00
#
_symmetry.space_group_name_H-M   'P 1'
#
loop_
_entity.id
_entity.type
_entity.pdbx_description
1 polymer ?
#
loop_
_entity_poly.entity_id
_entity_poly.type
_entity_poly.pdbx_seq_one_letter_code
_entity_poly.pdbx_strand_id
1 'polypeptide(L)'
;MKCMVLAGGRGDRLWPLSRKNYPKQFISVHGSHSVFQETIARNMAFCDEFIIVTNREYQFIVENQMKAFQGLTYRLVLEEEARKTTAAILLACLEFPLSELLFIVPSDHVIRGESYKDDINRAMVLAKNGGLVVFGMPVAKPDVRFGYLQYREDDVERFVEKPALSQAQTYQRAGNYLINSGMFLFTNGDLLQEVRQQSPDVFKACERAFEDRLVEKGKHIFYRREALEQIPAQPIEKTVFEGTRKGKVIRASFSWKDVGSLEDLSESGLMTQEDQRGQAQHSCENTTIINRGSRSIVVANHLKDVTIVNTDDAVYVGKTGASEELKELRRENPELQSYFDMGQVIYKPWGTYEILSADRRCVVRKVILNEGRTIYAHKHARRTEHWIIVNGKARIALAGQEREYFSNDSIEIAENTVHQISNIGEEPLVFLEISTGEEVMERDLISVESRDLTEAELGYKTEPFVRLLPAFKDYLWGGQKLREKYGKKCDYDCVAESWEMSAHEAGQSIVASGRYKGMLFADYLTRIGRENCGWKCQSVERFPILVKLIDARENLSVQVHPDDAYALAEENEYGKNEMWYILEHEEGAGIYCGFRRDVSRREVEEALRDGTILSLLNWIPVEDGAAYFIPAGTVHAIGKGVVLCEVQQSSNCTYRLYDYDRKDRYGNKRPLHVKRALEVMDYRRYEIPRYQDEEVEKETYTFRILSRCKYFECASIRLHGEMELPAYPDSFCSLLCVRGKGRLANSQEQCGFSIGDSFFLPCTKERLKVEGDCEIIVTHI
;
A
#
# COMPACT_ATOMS: atom_id res chain seq x y z
N MET A 1 3.70 11.97 -5.99
CA MET A 1 4.94 11.20 -5.70
C MET A 1 4.66 10.29 -4.52
N LYS A 2 5.45 9.23 -4.33
CA LYS A 2 5.25 8.29 -3.21
C LYS A 2 6.31 8.49 -2.13
N CYS A 3 5.92 8.30 -0.88
CA CYS A 3 6.83 8.36 0.28
C CYS A 3 7.14 6.95 0.76
N MET A 4 8.39 6.53 0.70
CA MET A 4 8.83 5.29 1.30
C MET A 4 9.39 5.55 2.69
N VAL A 5 8.69 5.05 3.71
CA VAL A 5 9.06 5.19 5.11
C VAL A 5 9.80 3.94 5.56
N LEU A 6 11.08 4.09 5.89
CA LEU A 6 11.91 3.00 6.41
C LEU A 6 11.71 2.90 7.92
N ALA A 7 10.84 1.99 8.35
CA ALA A 7 10.48 1.75 9.74
C ALA A 7 11.17 0.52 10.32
N GLY A 8 12.49 0.45 10.13
CA GLY A 8 13.36 -0.58 10.68
C GLY A 8 14.07 -0.15 11.96
N GLY A 9 14.54 -1.14 12.72
CA GLY A 9 15.44 -0.91 13.85
C GLY A 9 14.77 -1.03 15.21
N ARG A 10 15.29 -1.95 16.03
CA ARG A 10 14.73 -2.27 17.34
C ARG A 10 14.86 -1.14 18.38
N GLY A 11 15.93 -0.33 18.26
CA GLY A 11 16.14 0.81 19.12
C GLY A 11 16.76 0.52 20.48
N ASP A 12 17.48 -0.59 20.68
CA ASP A 12 17.97 -1.08 21.99
C ASP A 12 18.64 -0.03 22.91
N ARG A 13 19.23 1.03 22.34
CA ARG A 13 19.87 2.15 23.06
C ARG A 13 18.87 3.11 23.73
N LEU A 14 17.59 2.94 23.47
CA LEU A 14 16.48 3.73 24.02
C LEU A 14 15.70 2.96 25.08
N TRP A 15 16.16 1.77 25.50
CA TRP A 15 15.55 1.07 26.63
C TRP A 15 15.65 1.94 27.90
N PRO A 16 14.60 2.08 28.73
CA PRO A 16 13.35 1.33 28.75
C PRO A 16 12.19 1.98 27.98
N LEU A 17 12.43 2.92 27.07
CA LEU A 17 11.37 3.47 26.19
C LEU A 17 11.10 2.57 24.98
N SER A 18 12.14 1.94 24.44
CA SER A 18 12.03 0.96 23.33
C SER A 18 12.05 -0.49 23.83
N ARG A 19 11.42 -1.40 23.08
CA ARG A 19 11.46 -2.86 23.28
C ARG A 19 11.55 -3.58 21.93
N LYS A 20 11.80 -4.90 21.95
CA LYS A 20 11.74 -5.71 20.71
C LYS A 20 10.40 -5.52 20.01
N ASN A 21 9.31 -5.63 20.78
CA ASN A 21 7.93 -5.55 20.32
C ASN A 21 7.37 -4.11 20.27
N TYR A 22 8.17 -3.10 20.60
CA TYR A 22 7.80 -1.69 20.50
C TYR A 22 9.04 -0.85 20.18
N PRO A 23 9.50 -0.89 18.92
CA PRO A 23 10.75 -0.27 18.50
C PRO A 23 10.68 1.26 18.46
N LYS A 24 11.86 1.88 18.34
CA LYS A 24 12.08 3.31 18.61
C LYS A 24 11.19 4.29 17.82
N GLN A 25 10.88 3.98 16.57
CA GLN A 25 10.09 4.84 15.69
C GLN A 25 8.65 5.03 16.19
N PHE A 26 8.15 4.10 17.00
CA PHE A 26 6.80 4.15 17.53
C PHE A 26 6.71 4.87 18.88
N ILE A 27 7.84 5.23 19.47
CA ILE A 27 7.91 5.97 20.73
C ILE A 27 7.40 7.40 20.50
N SER A 28 6.51 7.86 21.39
CA SER A 28 6.07 9.25 21.41
C SER A 28 7.23 10.18 21.71
N VAL A 29 7.47 11.19 20.89
CA VAL A 29 8.49 12.23 21.13
C VAL A 29 7.89 13.62 21.23
N HIS A 30 6.67 13.83 20.74
CA HIS A 30 5.99 15.12 20.75
C HIS A 30 4.52 14.94 21.16
N GLY A 31 4.22 15.24 22.43
CA GLY A 31 2.90 15.01 23.00
C GLY A 31 2.47 13.54 22.83
N SER A 32 1.30 13.33 22.26
CA SER A 32 0.70 12.02 22.03
C SER A 32 1.14 11.30 20.74
N HIS A 33 2.01 11.90 19.90
CA HIS A 33 2.39 11.32 18.60
C HIS A 33 3.79 10.69 18.61
N SER A 34 3.93 9.58 17.88
CA SER A 34 5.20 8.91 17.63
C SER A 34 6.06 9.61 16.59
N VAL A 35 7.38 9.33 16.59
CA VAL A 35 8.30 9.81 15.53
C VAL A 35 7.81 9.36 14.14
N PHE A 36 7.28 8.14 14.06
CA PHE A 36 6.66 7.59 12.86
C PHE A 36 5.46 8.44 12.41
N GLN A 37 4.52 8.75 13.30
CA GLN A 37 3.35 9.56 12.97
C GLN A 37 3.73 10.98 12.56
N GLU A 38 4.70 11.61 13.23
CA GLU A 38 5.24 12.91 12.83
C GLU A 38 5.88 12.86 11.43
N THR A 39 6.54 11.75 11.09
CA THR A 39 7.11 11.53 9.75
C THR A 39 6.01 11.40 8.69
N ILE A 40 4.92 10.71 8.98
CA ILE A 40 3.76 10.63 8.09
C ILE A 40 3.15 12.02 7.91
N ALA A 41 2.78 12.68 9.01
CA ALA A 41 2.12 14.00 9.02
C ALA A 41 2.89 15.05 8.20
N ARG A 42 4.21 15.11 8.40
CA ARG A 42 5.09 16.06 7.69
C ARG A 42 5.12 15.84 6.17
N ASN A 43 4.83 14.63 5.69
CA ASN A 43 4.96 14.25 4.29
C ASN A 43 3.63 14.14 3.53
N MET A 44 2.49 14.23 4.21
CA MET A 44 1.16 14.11 3.60
C MET A 44 0.92 15.11 2.46
N ALA A 45 1.46 16.32 2.57
CA ALA A 45 1.28 17.38 1.58
C ALA A 45 2.03 17.13 0.26
N PHE A 46 2.96 16.18 0.23
CA PHE A 46 3.82 15.93 -0.93
C PHE A 46 3.53 14.61 -1.63
N CYS A 47 2.79 13.71 -0.97
CA CYS A 47 2.72 12.32 -1.39
C CYS A 47 1.27 11.83 -1.53
N ASP A 48 1.01 11.10 -2.62
CA ASP A 48 -0.28 10.45 -2.89
C ASP A 48 -0.42 9.09 -2.18
N GLU A 49 0.70 8.46 -1.82
CA GLU A 49 0.73 7.16 -1.18
C GLU A 49 1.99 6.97 -0.30
N PHE A 50 1.82 6.30 0.84
CA PHE A 50 2.92 5.90 1.74
C PHE A 50 3.25 4.40 1.61
N ILE A 51 4.54 4.10 1.46
CA ILE A 51 5.08 2.74 1.38
C ILE A 51 5.89 2.50 2.64
N ILE A 52 5.35 1.77 3.60
CA ILE A 52 5.99 1.60 4.90
C ILE A 52 6.72 0.26 4.90
N VAL A 53 8.06 0.32 4.87
CA VAL A 53 8.91 -0.86 4.91
C VAL A 53 9.27 -1.16 6.36
N THR A 54 8.87 -2.31 6.87
CA THR A 54 9.01 -2.66 8.29
C THR A 54 9.15 -4.17 8.50
N ASN A 55 9.59 -4.56 9.70
CA ASN A 55 9.54 -5.97 10.07
C ASN A 55 8.08 -6.46 10.24
N ARG A 56 7.81 -7.72 9.88
CA ARG A 56 6.50 -8.37 10.07
C ARG A 56 5.98 -8.27 11.50
N GLU A 57 6.85 -8.37 12.51
CA GLU A 57 6.49 -8.23 13.93
C GLU A 57 5.85 -6.86 14.26
N TYR A 58 6.05 -5.83 13.42
CA TYR A 58 5.60 -4.45 13.66
C TYR A 58 4.36 -4.06 12.87
N GLN A 59 3.83 -4.95 12.01
CA GLN A 59 2.68 -4.67 11.14
C GLN A 59 1.53 -4.01 11.91
N PHE A 60 1.07 -4.63 13.00
CA PHE A 60 -0.08 -4.13 13.73
C PHE A 60 0.20 -2.83 14.48
N ILE A 61 1.46 -2.55 14.83
CA ILE A 61 1.83 -1.26 15.43
C ILE A 61 1.66 -0.16 14.38
N VAL A 62 2.20 -0.39 13.18
CA VAL A 62 2.07 0.53 12.04
C VAL A 62 0.60 0.77 11.70
N GLU A 63 -0.17 -0.30 11.47
CA GLU A 63 -1.59 -0.18 11.11
C GLU A 63 -2.38 0.58 12.17
N ASN A 64 -2.15 0.31 13.46
CA ASN A 64 -2.83 1.05 14.54
C ASN A 64 -2.42 2.52 14.57
N GLN A 65 -1.14 2.86 14.38
CA GLN A 65 -0.72 4.26 14.35
C GLN A 65 -1.18 5.02 13.10
N MET A 66 -1.35 4.32 11.97
CA MET A 66 -1.86 4.90 10.73
C MET A 66 -3.35 5.30 10.81
N LYS A 67 -4.12 4.73 11.75
CA LYS A 67 -5.54 5.08 11.96
C LYS A 67 -5.76 6.54 12.34
N ALA A 68 -4.74 7.20 12.90
CA ALA A 68 -4.80 8.64 13.18
C ALA A 68 -4.98 9.48 11.91
N PHE A 69 -4.71 8.90 10.72
CA PHE A 69 -4.80 9.57 9.44
C PHE A 69 -5.95 9.02 8.59
N GLN A 70 -7.05 9.77 8.53
CA GLN A 70 -8.19 9.41 7.70
C GLN A 70 -7.92 9.71 6.22
N GLY A 71 -8.23 8.75 5.34
CA GLY A 71 -8.16 8.91 3.89
C GLY A 71 -6.75 8.86 3.28
N LEU A 72 -5.71 8.59 4.07
CA LEU A 72 -4.37 8.33 3.52
C LEU A 72 -4.28 6.93 2.92
N THR A 73 -3.78 6.85 1.69
CA THR A 73 -3.42 5.59 1.06
C THR A 73 -2.03 5.16 1.52
N TYR A 74 -1.92 3.94 2.02
CA TYR A 74 -0.63 3.34 2.34
C TYR A 74 -0.62 1.83 2.06
N ARG A 75 0.57 1.27 1.89
CA ARG A 75 0.80 -0.18 1.87
C ARG A 75 2.02 -0.53 2.70
N LEU A 76 2.07 -1.77 3.16
CA LEU A 76 3.17 -2.30 3.94
C LEU A 76 4.07 -3.18 3.07
N VAL A 77 5.37 -3.04 3.26
CA VAL A 77 6.36 -4.00 2.78
C VAL A 77 6.97 -4.64 4.02
N LEU A 78 6.63 -5.90 4.23
CA LEU A 78 6.87 -6.65 5.45
C LEU A 78 8.04 -7.62 5.25
N GLU A 79 9.07 -7.45 6.07
CA GLU A 79 10.27 -8.29 6.07
C GLU A 79 10.29 -9.18 7.32
N GLU A 80 10.48 -10.49 7.19
CA GLU A 80 10.77 -11.33 8.38
C GLU A 80 12.20 -11.15 8.91
N GLU A 81 13.11 -10.74 8.03
CA GLU A 81 14.53 -10.69 8.29
C GLU A 81 15.14 -9.39 7.74
N ALA A 82 15.82 -8.62 8.58
CA ALA A 82 16.35 -7.33 8.17
C ALA A 82 17.60 -7.49 7.28
N ARG A 83 17.61 -6.80 6.13
CA ARG A 83 18.74 -6.80 5.16
C ARG A 83 19.31 -5.42 4.86
N LYS A 84 19.22 -4.51 5.83
CA LYS A 84 19.64 -3.10 5.73
C LYS A 84 18.83 -2.36 4.65
N THR A 85 19.18 -1.10 4.38
CA THR A 85 18.35 -0.17 3.59
C THR A 85 18.31 -0.50 2.10
N THR A 86 19.35 -1.11 1.51
CA THR A 86 19.35 -1.43 0.07
C THR A 86 18.23 -2.39 -0.30
N ALA A 87 18.11 -3.52 0.40
CA ALA A 87 17.09 -4.53 0.12
C ALA A 87 15.69 -3.96 0.34
N ALA A 88 15.47 -3.30 1.48
CA ALA A 88 14.21 -2.65 1.83
C ALA A 88 13.74 -1.68 0.73
N ILE A 89 14.64 -0.84 0.22
CA ILE A 89 14.32 0.14 -0.84
C ILE A 89 14.07 -0.57 -2.17
N LEU A 90 14.95 -1.48 -2.60
CA LEU A 90 14.84 -2.14 -3.90
C LEU A 90 13.59 -3.01 -4.03
N LEU A 91 13.28 -3.81 -3.01
CA LEU A 91 12.10 -4.68 -3.01
C LEU A 91 10.80 -3.88 -3.10
N ALA A 92 10.77 -2.70 -2.50
CA ALA A 92 9.65 -1.78 -2.65
C ALA A 92 9.66 -1.08 -4.03
N CYS A 93 10.83 -0.67 -4.54
CA CYS A 93 10.97 0.00 -5.84
C CYS A 93 10.47 -0.86 -7.02
N LEU A 94 10.64 -2.19 -6.95
CA LEU A 94 10.22 -3.12 -8.00
C LEU A 94 8.69 -3.17 -8.22
N GLU A 95 7.88 -2.63 -7.30
CA GLU A 95 6.42 -2.51 -7.43
C GLU A 95 5.98 -1.33 -8.31
N PHE A 96 6.86 -0.35 -8.53
CA PHE A 96 6.46 0.94 -9.10
C PHE A 96 6.93 1.10 -10.55
N PRO A 97 6.20 1.90 -11.36
CA PRO A 97 6.68 2.31 -12.67
C PRO A 97 8.05 3.00 -12.61
N LEU A 98 8.82 2.95 -13.69
CA LEU A 98 10.15 3.55 -13.75
C LEU A 98 10.15 5.08 -13.67
N SER A 99 9.02 5.71 -13.98
CA SER A 99 8.82 7.16 -13.90
C SER A 99 8.46 7.65 -12.49
N GLU A 100 8.05 6.73 -11.60
CA GLU A 100 7.53 7.08 -10.29
C GLU A 100 8.60 7.81 -9.48
N LEU A 101 8.20 8.88 -8.79
CA LEU A 101 9.10 9.64 -7.94
C LEU A 101 8.99 9.10 -6.52
N LEU A 102 10.11 8.63 -5.96
CA LEU A 102 10.15 7.96 -4.66
C LEU A 102 10.95 8.80 -3.67
N PHE A 103 10.26 9.28 -2.63
CA PHE A 103 10.88 9.98 -1.51
C PHE A 103 11.13 9.02 -0.35
N ILE A 104 12.39 8.70 -0.09
CA ILE A 104 12.81 7.78 0.96
C ILE A 104 13.09 8.57 2.24
N VAL A 105 12.39 8.22 3.33
CA VAL A 105 12.54 8.86 4.63
C VAL A 105 12.70 7.82 5.75
N PRO A 106 13.66 7.99 6.65
CA PRO A 106 13.70 7.23 7.90
C PRO A 106 12.59 7.69 8.85
N SER A 107 12.03 6.76 9.63
CA SER A 107 10.91 7.03 10.54
C SER A 107 11.32 7.48 11.95
N ASP A 108 12.62 7.68 12.17
CA ASP A 108 13.27 7.98 13.44
C ASP A 108 13.92 9.38 13.46
N HIS A 109 13.51 10.25 12.53
CA HIS A 109 13.98 11.64 12.46
C HIS A 109 12.96 12.63 13.03
N VAL A 110 13.46 13.53 13.88
CA VAL A 110 12.74 14.75 14.26
C VAL A 110 13.21 15.90 13.38
N ILE A 111 12.28 16.48 12.62
CA ILE A 111 12.54 17.58 11.68
C ILE A 111 11.62 18.75 11.99
N ARG A 112 12.17 19.97 12.01
CA ARG A 112 11.44 21.22 12.25
C ARG A 112 11.90 22.34 11.33
N GLY A 113 10.99 23.25 10.98
CA GLY A 113 11.29 24.45 10.21
C GLY A 113 10.53 24.51 8.89
N GLU A 114 10.16 25.73 8.49
CA GLU A 114 9.30 25.98 7.33
C GLU A 114 9.98 25.67 5.99
N SER A 115 11.32 25.69 5.95
CA SER A 115 12.09 25.44 4.73
C SER A 115 12.04 24.00 4.24
N TYR A 116 11.53 23.05 5.04
CA TYR A 116 11.40 21.64 4.63
C TYR A 116 10.65 21.52 3.30
N LYS A 117 9.53 22.25 3.16
CA LYS A 117 8.72 22.27 1.94
C LYS A 117 9.54 22.73 0.72
N ASP A 118 10.30 23.80 0.86
CA ASP A 118 11.07 24.38 -0.25
C ASP A 118 12.22 23.45 -0.66
N ASP A 119 12.86 22.81 0.32
CA ASP A 119 13.91 21.82 0.11
C ASP A 119 13.38 20.57 -0.62
N ILE A 120 12.19 20.06 -0.27
CA ILE A 120 11.52 18.97 -1.01
C ILE A 120 11.21 19.40 -2.45
N ASN A 121 10.66 20.61 -2.65
CA ASN A 121 10.32 21.09 -4.00
C ASN A 121 11.56 21.19 -4.91
N ARG A 122 12.67 21.70 -4.39
CA ARG A 122 13.95 21.75 -5.12
C ARG A 122 14.48 20.35 -5.41
N ALA A 123 14.40 19.44 -4.43
CA ALA A 123 14.78 18.04 -4.62
C ALA A 123 13.98 17.40 -5.76
N MET A 124 12.67 17.62 -5.82
CA MET A 124 11.82 17.05 -6.88
C MET A 124 12.27 17.49 -8.27
N VAL A 125 12.68 18.75 -8.43
CA VAL A 125 13.19 19.25 -9.72
C VAL A 125 14.49 18.54 -10.10
N LEU A 126 15.45 18.41 -9.18
CA LEU A 126 16.70 17.71 -9.44
C LEU A 126 16.49 16.23 -9.76
N ALA A 127 15.58 15.57 -9.03
CA ALA A 127 15.26 14.16 -9.23
C ALA A 127 14.59 13.92 -10.59
N LYS A 128 13.62 14.76 -10.99
CA LYS A 128 12.98 14.67 -12.32
C LYS A 128 13.98 14.84 -13.48
N ASN A 129 15.08 15.56 -13.24
CA ASN A 129 16.19 15.73 -14.19
C ASN A 129 17.24 14.60 -14.11
N GLY A 130 16.94 13.49 -13.44
CA GLY A 130 17.78 12.30 -13.38
C GLY A 130 18.77 12.26 -12.22
N GLY A 131 18.69 13.19 -11.26
CA GLY A 131 19.54 13.21 -10.07
C GLY A 131 19.11 12.19 -9.01
N LEU A 132 20.09 11.55 -8.37
CA LEU A 132 19.88 10.83 -7.10
C LEU A 132 20.11 11.81 -5.96
N VAL A 133 19.03 12.41 -5.45
CA VAL A 133 19.12 13.52 -4.50
C VAL A 133 19.26 13.02 -3.07
N VAL A 134 20.22 13.58 -2.34
CA VAL A 134 20.46 13.39 -0.91
C VAL A 134 20.19 14.70 -0.17
N PHE A 135 19.70 14.64 1.07
CA PHE A 135 19.58 15.83 1.92
C PHE A 135 20.79 15.92 2.85
N GLY A 136 21.57 16.99 2.70
CA GLY A 136 22.80 17.22 3.44
C GLY A 136 22.62 18.24 4.56
N MET A 137 23.01 17.87 5.78
CA MET A 137 22.95 18.71 6.99
C MET A 137 24.31 19.38 7.26
N PRO A 138 24.34 20.62 7.79
CA PRO A 138 25.59 21.25 8.21
C PRO A 138 26.35 20.45 9.27
N VAL A 139 27.69 20.41 9.18
CA VAL A 139 28.56 19.70 10.14
C VAL A 139 28.80 20.55 11.39
N ALA A 140 27.82 20.61 12.30
CA ALA A 140 27.95 21.35 13.56
C ALA A 140 29.00 20.74 14.50
N LYS A 141 29.07 19.41 14.57
CA LYS A 141 30.05 18.64 15.33
C LYS A 141 30.48 17.40 14.53
N PRO A 142 31.76 16.99 14.56
CA PRO A 142 32.18 15.72 13.98
C PRO A 142 31.47 14.57 14.68
N ASP A 143 30.63 13.86 13.95
CA ASP A 143 29.88 12.69 14.41
C ASP A 143 30.16 11.50 13.49
N VAL A 144 30.64 10.40 14.06
CA VAL A 144 31.02 9.17 13.33
C VAL A 144 29.84 8.25 13.05
N ARG A 145 28.65 8.57 13.60
CA ARG A 145 27.42 7.80 13.39
C ARG A 145 26.86 7.99 11.97
N PHE A 146 27.23 9.06 11.28
CA PHE A 146 26.64 9.46 10.00
C PHE A 146 27.61 9.35 8.82
N GLY A 147 27.05 9.24 7.61
CA GLY A 147 27.78 9.45 6.36
C GLY A 147 28.04 10.93 6.10
N TYR A 148 29.07 11.21 5.30
CA TYR A 148 29.46 12.56 4.88
C TYR A 148 29.51 12.63 3.37
N LEU A 149 29.10 13.77 2.83
CA LEU A 149 29.16 14.04 1.40
C LEU A 149 29.90 15.34 1.13
N GLN A 150 30.87 15.29 0.23
CA GLN A 150 31.53 16.46 -0.34
C GLN A 150 30.68 16.97 -1.51
N TYR A 151 30.49 18.27 -1.59
CA TYR A 151 29.67 18.85 -2.64
C TYR A 151 30.33 20.02 -3.35
N ARG A 152 29.90 20.25 -4.59
CA ARG A 152 30.18 21.46 -5.37
C ARG A 152 28.89 21.88 -6.06
N GLU A 153 28.43 23.09 -5.76
CA GLU A 153 27.08 23.54 -6.13
C GLU A 153 26.03 22.52 -5.64
N ASP A 154 25.29 21.87 -6.54
CA ASP A 154 24.32 20.83 -6.22
C ASP A 154 24.85 19.40 -6.49
N ASP A 155 26.09 19.24 -6.97
CA ASP A 155 26.71 17.94 -7.25
C ASP A 155 27.37 17.32 -6.02
N VAL A 156 27.18 16.02 -5.83
CA VAL A 156 27.93 15.21 -4.86
C VAL A 156 29.22 14.75 -5.53
N GLU A 157 30.36 15.30 -5.11
CA GLU A 157 31.68 14.90 -5.63
C GLU A 157 32.18 13.61 -4.98
N ARG A 158 31.83 13.39 -3.72
CA ARG A 158 32.25 12.22 -2.94
C ARG A 158 31.26 11.92 -1.84
N PHE A 159 30.93 10.65 -1.65
CA PHE A 159 30.19 10.16 -0.50
C PHE A 159 31.10 9.25 0.34
N VAL A 160 31.02 9.33 1.67
CA VAL A 160 31.77 8.49 2.60
C VAL A 160 30.87 8.06 3.74
N GLU A 161 30.55 6.77 3.82
CA GLU A 161 29.69 6.23 4.89
C GLU A 161 30.49 5.99 6.19
N LYS A 162 30.08 6.66 7.28
CA LYS A 162 30.60 6.47 8.65
C LYS A 162 32.14 6.53 8.77
N PRO A 163 32.76 7.70 8.52
CA PRO A 163 34.20 7.86 8.58
C PRO A 163 34.74 7.78 10.02
N ALA A 164 36.05 7.55 10.14
CA ALA A 164 36.73 7.67 11.43
C ALA A 164 36.69 9.11 11.98
N LEU A 165 36.78 9.28 13.30
CA LEU A 165 36.68 10.59 13.96
C LEU A 165 37.67 11.63 13.41
N SER A 166 38.91 11.23 13.12
CA SER A 166 39.93 12.11 12.54
C SER A 166 39.57 12.62 11.15
N GLN A 167 38.90 11.79 10.34
CA GLN A 167 38.38 12.19 9.02
C GLN A 167 37.17 13.12 9.17
N ALA A 168 36.23 12.80 10.07
CA ALA A 168 35.08 13.66 10.35
C ALA A 168 35.51 15.08 10.80
N GLN A 169 36.55 15.18 11.63
CA GLN A 169 37.15 16.45 12.03
C GLN A 169 37.75 17.21 10.83
N THR A 170 38.35 16.49 9.89
CA THR A 170 38.90 17.07 8.65
C THR A 170 37.79 17.60 7.76
N TYR A 171 36.70 16.84 7.59
CA TYR A 171 35.52 17.23 6.81
C TYR A 171 34.85 18.48 7.37
N GLN A 172 34.72 18.58 8.69
CA GLN A 172 34.22 19.79 9.34
C GLN A 172 35.09 21.02 9.00
N ARG A 173 36.42 20.89 9.08
CA ARG A 173 37.34 22.01 8.78
C ARG A 173 37.34 22.43 7.31
N ALA A 174 37.08 21.49 6.40
CA ALA A 174 37.06 21.76 4.97
C ALA A 174 35.87 22.65 4.54
N GLY A 175 34.76 22.62 5.28
CA GLY A 175 33.59 23.49 5.06
C GLY A 175 32.74 23.16 3.82
N ASN A 176 33.22 22.28 2.94
CA ASN A 176 32.52 21.77 1.75
C ASN A 176 31.97 20.34 1.92
N TYR A 177 31.78 19.92 3.17
CA TYR A 177 31.14 18.64 3.52
C TYR A 177 29.82 18.88 4.25
N LEU A 178 28.89 17.95 4.07
CA LEU A 178 27.62 17.87 4.78
C LEU A 178 27.44 16.46 5.36
N ILE A 179 26.66 16.36 6.44
CA ILE A 179 26.20 15.09 7.00
C ILE A 179 25.05 14.57 6.14
N ASN A 180 25.11 13.30 5.72
CA ASN A 180 23.99 12.62 5.09
C ASN A 180 22.85 12.47 6.10
N SER A 181 21.68 13.02 5.78
CA SER A 181 20.51 12.87 6.64
C SER A 181 19.80 11.52 6.47
N GLY A 182 20.21 10.64 5.55
CA GLY A 182 19.52 9.37 5.26
C GLY A 182 18.20 9.54 4.50
N MET A 183 17.85 10.75 4.05
CA MET A 183 16.71 10.99 3.18
C MET A 183 17.17 11.07 1.72
N PHE A 184 16.40 10.46 0.83
CA PHE A 184 16.74 10.35 -0.58
C PHE A 184 15.54 10.62 -1.47
N LEU A 185 15.74 11.24 -2.63
CA LEU A 185 14.68 11.45 -3.63
C LEU A 185 15.21 11.19 -5.03
N PHE A 186 14.52 10.35 -5.78
CA PHE A 186 14.90 9.97 -7.14
C PHE A 186 13.69 9.46 -7.92
N THR A 187 13.83 9.39 -9.24
CA THR A 187 12.90 8.57 -10.04
C THR A 187 13.27 7.10 -9.88
N ASN A 188 12.27 6.23 -9.80
CA ASN A 188 12.43 4.81 -9.53
C ASN A 188 13.41 4.15 -10.51
N GLY A 189 13.25 4.42 -11.81
CA GLY A 189 14.11 3.81 -12.81
C GLY A 189 15.56 4.32 -12.78
N ASP A 190 15.82 5.55 -12.33
CA ASP A 190 17.20 6.04 -12.17
C ASP A 190 17.92 5.26 -11.06
N LEU A 191 17.26 5.02 -9.93
CA LEU A 191 17.84 4.18 -8.87
C LEU A 191 18.05 2.74 -9.36
N LEU A 192 17.02 2.10 -9.91
CA LEU A 192 17.09 0.70 -10.35
C LEU A 192 18.22 0.49 -11.36
N GLN A 193 18.40 1.45 -12.29
CA GLN A 193 19.48 1.40 -13.26
C GLN A 193 20.86 1.56 -12.63
N GLU A 194 21.03 2.47 -11.68
CA GLU A 194 22.30 2.66 -10.96
C GLU A 194 22.68 1.40 -10.17
N VAL A 195 21.73 0.78 -9.48
CA VAL A 195 21.95 -0.46 -8.73
C VAL A 195 22.28 -1.62 -9.68
N ARG A 196 21.56 -1.75 -10.79
CA ARG A 196 21.83 -2.79 -11.80
C ARG A 196 23.25 -2.70 -12.37
N GLN A 197 23.78 -1.49 -12.53
CA GLN A 197 25.13 -1.27 -13.04
C GLN A 197 26.20 -1.46 -11.98
N GLN A 198 25.99 -0.94 -10.77
CA GLN A 198 27.01 -0.94 -9.71
C GLN A 198 27.03 -2.24 -8.89
N SER A 199 25.86 -2.85 -8.67
CA SER A 199 25.66 -4.03 -7.81
C SER A 199 24.69 -5.04 -8.44
N PRO A 200 25.03 -5.63 -9.61
CA PRO A 200 24.12 -6.52 -10.36
C PRO A 200 23.68 -7.76 -9.58
N ASP A 201 24.53 -8.27 -8.68
CA ASP A 201 24.20 -9.47 -7.88
C ASP A 201 23.12 -9.17 -6.84
N VAL A 202 23.17 -7.99 -6.20
CA VAL A 202 22.13 -7.52 -5.27
C VAL A 202 20.82 -7.30 -6.02
N PHE A 203 20.88 -6.65 -7.18
CA PHE A 203 19.71 -6.41 -8.01
C PHE A 203 19.01 -7.73 -8.39
N LYS A 204 19.76 -8.71 -8.91
CA LYS A 204 19.21 -10.03 -9.26
C LYS A 204 18.66 -10.80 -8.07
N ALA A 205 19.27 -10.67 -6.89
CA ALA A 205 18.76 -11.29 -5.67
C ALA A 205 17.42 -10.68 -5.25
N CYS A 206 17.30 -9.35 -5.33
CA CYS A 206 16.04 -8.64 -5.11
C CYS A 206 14.97 -9.02 -6.15
N GLU A 207 15.32 -9.14 -7.44
CA GLU A 207 14.38 -9.59 -8.49
C GLU A 207 13.81 -10.98 -8.19
N ARG A 208 14.64 -11.94 -7.79
CA ARG A 208 14.16 -13.28 -7.39
C ARG A 208 13.25 -13.23 -6.16
N ALA A 209 13.65 -12.49 -5.13
CA ALA A 209 12.83 -12.34 -3.94
C ALA A 209 11.49 -11.66 -4.24
N PHE A 210 11.48 -10.71 -5.18
CA PHE A 210 10.28 -10.05 -5.69
C PHE A 210 9.36 -11.01 -6.45
N GLU A 211 9.90 -11.91 -7.27
CA GLU A 211 9.10 -12.96 -7.92
C GLU A 211 8.46 -13.91 -6.90
N ASP A 212 9.17 -14.25 -5.83
CA ASP A 212 8.70 -15.16 -4.76
C ASP A 212 7.85 -14.49 -3.66
N ARG A 213 7.55 -13.20 -3.80
CA ARG A 213 6.85 -12.42 -2.77
C ARG A 213 5.41 -12.89 -2.59
N LEU A 214 4.92 -12.75 -1.35
CA LEU A 214 3.51 -13.01 -1.05
C LEU A 214 2.75 -11.69 -1.02
N VAL A 215 1.62 -11.63 -1.71
CA VAL A 215 0.70 -10.48 -1.67
C VAL A 215 -0.44 -10.82 -0.72
N GLU A 216 -0.55 -10.05 0.36
CA GLU A 216 -1.61 -10.18 1.36
C GLU A 216 -2.74 -9.15 1.14
N LYS A 217 -3.83 -9.27 1.91
CA LYS A 217 -4.95 -8.31 1.91
C LYS A 217 -4.44 -6.86 2.03
N GLY A 218 -5.04 -5.92 1.30
CA GLY A 218 -4.65 -4.51 1.33
C GLY A 218 -3.34 -4.16 0.60
N LYS A 219 -2.89 -4.98 -0.37
CA LYS A 219 -1.61 -4.81 -1.11
C LYS A 219 -0.37 -4.85 -0.22
N HIS A 220 -0.46 -5.49 0.95
CA HIS A 220 0.71 -5.68 1.78
C HIS A 220 1.58 -6.75 1.13
N ILE A 221 2.86 -6.44 1.00
CA ILE A 221 3.83 -7.34 0.40
C ILE A 221 4.60 -7.96 1.53
N PHE A 222 4.74 -9.28 1.48
CA PHE A 222 5.43 -10.03 2.50
C PHE A 222 6.56 -10.84 1.90
N TYR A 223 7.75 -10.63 2.46
CA TYR A 223 8.97 -11.34 2.10
C TYR A 223 9.38 -12.28 3.24
N ARG A 224 9.35 -13.57 2.94
CA ARG A 224 9.77 -14.63 3.86
C ARG A 224 11.27 -14.60 4.10
N ARG A 225 11.70 -15.07 5.28
CA ARG A 225 13.11 -15.13 5.69
C ARG A 225 14.00 -15.80 4.64
N GLU A 226 13.57 -16.91 4.04
CA GLU A 226 14.40 -17.69 3.12
C GLU A 226 14.79 -16.89 1.87
N ALA A 227 13.85 -16.08 1.35
CA ALA A 227 14.11 -15.21 0.19
C ALA A 227 15.05 -14.04 0.56
N LEU A 228 14.81 -13.41 1.71
CA LEU A 228 15.61 -12.29 2.20
C LEU A 228 17.04 -12.70 2.57
N GLU A 229 17.25 -13.92 3.06
CA GLU A 229 18.57 -14.46 3.39
C GLU A 229 19.53 -14.53 2.19
N GLN A 230 19.00 -14.59 0.97
CA GLN A 230 19.81 -14.61 -0.25
C GLN A 230 20.28 -13.22 -0.69
N ILE A 231 19.76 -12.15 -0.09
CA ILE A 231 20.10 -10.77 -0.46
C ILE A 231 21.25 -10.29 0.46
N PRO A 232 22.38 -9.81 -0.11
CA PRO A 232 23.46 -9.24 0.70
C PRO A 232 22.98 -8.05 1.55
N ALA A 233 23.24 -8.09 2.86
CA ALA A 233 22.84 -7.03 3.77
C ALA A 233 23.74 -5.78 3.65
N GLN A 234 23.28 -4.76 2.92
CA GLN A 234 24.09 -3.57 2.60
C GLN A 234 23.30 -2.27 2.76
N PRO A 235 23.92 -1.19 3.28
CA PRO A 235 23.32 0.14 3.28
C PRO A 235 23.35 0.76 1.86
N ILE A 236 22.29 1.45 1.46
CA ILE A 236 22.15 2.04 0.11
C ILE A 236 23.26 3.04 -0.21
N GLU A 237 23.79 3.70 0.82
CA GLU A 237 24.93 4.60 0.74
C GLU A 237 26.13 3.93 0.06
N LYS A 238 26.46 2.70 0.48
CA LYS A 238 27.58 1.93 -0.08
C LYS A 238 27.25 1.30 -1.43
N THR A 239 26.02 0.83 -1.59
CA THR A 239 25.59 0.15 -2.82
C THR A 239 25.51 1.10 -4.01
N VAL A 240 25.14 2.36 -3.77
CA VAL A 240 24.80 3.33 -4.82
C VAL A 240 25.55 4.65 -4.67
N PHE A 241 25.44 5.32 -3.52
CA PHE A 241 25.87 6.71 -3.40
C PHE A 241 27.39 6.91 -3.36
N GLU A 242 28.17 5.94 -2.86
CA GLU A 242 29.63 5.99 -2.92
C GLU A 242 30.19 5.83 -4.35
N GLY A 243 29.46 5.16 -5.25
CA GLY A 243 29.91 4.86 -6.62
C GLY A 243 29.22 5.66 -7.73
N THR A 244 28.09 6.32 -7.44
CA THR A 244 27.30 7.02 -8.47
C THR A 244 27.91 8.36 -8.88
N ARG A 245 27.71 8.72 -10.15
CA ARG A 245 28.01 10.06 -10.69
C ARG A 245 26.76 10.93 -10.83
N LYS A 246 25.59 10.40 -10.49
CA LYS A 246 24.30 11.12 -10.55
C LYS A 246 23.90 11.75 -9.21
N GLY A 247 24.76 11.66 -8.19
CA GLY A 247 24.49 12.17 -6.86
C GLY A 247 24.28 13.68 -6.87
N LYS A 248 23.14 14.13 -6.34
CA LYS A 248 22.82 15.54 -6.12
C LYS A 248 22.56 15.79 -4.64
N VAL A 249 22.77 17.02 -4.18
CA VAL A 249 22.50 17.38 -2.77
C VAL A 249 21.59 18.58 -2.65
N ILE A 250 20.62 18.47 -1.73
CA ILE A 250 19.96 19.64 -1.15
C ILE A 250 20.65 19.98 0.16
N ARG A 251 21.18 21.21 0.23
CA ARG A 251 21.74 21.79 1.46
C ARG A 251 20.58 22.20 2.36
N ALA A 252 20.15 21.28 3.22
CA ALA A 252 18.97 21.48 4.03
C ALA A 252 19.17 22.62 5.04
N SER A 253 18.17 23.49 5.16
CA SER A 253 18.15 24.59 6.14
C SER A 253 17.20 24.36 7.31
N PHE A 254 16.46 23.25 7.31
CA PHE A 254 15.59 22.85 8.41
C PHE A 254 16.40 22.20 9.54
N SER A 255 15.85 22.24 10.76
CA SER A 255 16.37 21.51 11.91
C SER A 255 16.14 20.03 11.70
N TRP A 256 17.17 19.22 11.93
CA TRP A 256 17.13 17.76 11.79
C TRP A 256 17.84 17.10 12.97
N LYS A 257 17.26 16.01 13.46
CA LYS A 257 17.84 15.15 14.48
C LYS A 257 17.49 13.69 14.21
N ASP A 258 18.50 12.83 14.14
CA ASP A 258 18.34 11.38 14.22
C ASP A 258 18.19 10.97 15.69
N VAL A 259 17.10 10.27 16.02
CA VAL A 259 16.83 9.76 17.36
C VAL A 259 17.37 8.34 17.46
N GLY A 260 18.59 8.22 17.98
CA GLY A 260 19.33 6.97 18.07
C GLY A 260 19.52 6.43 19.47
N SER A 261 19.56 7.32 20.48
CA SER A 261 19.91 7.01 21.87
C SER A 261 19.15 7.86 22.89
N LEU A 262 19.24 7.52 24.18
CA LEU A 262 18.60 8.31 25.25
C LEU A 262 19.11 9.75 25.31
N GLU A 263 20.38 9.97 25.00
CA GLU A 263 20.99 11.31 24.95
C GLU A 263 20.44 12.14 23.79
N ASP A 264 20.03 11.51 22.69
CA ASP A 264 19.37 12.24 21.61
C ASP A 264 18.01 12.80 22.06
N LEU A 265 17.33 12.18 23.04
CA LEU A 265 16.06 12.67 23.60
C LEU A 265 16.22 13.77 24.64
N SER A 266 17.39 13.87 25.28
CA SER A 266 17.66 14.89 26.31
C SER A 266 17.98 16.27 25.73
N GLU A 267 18.20 16.36 24.41
CA GLU A 267 18.43 17.63 23.74
C GLU A 267 17.21 18.56 23.78
N SER A 268 17.51 19.86 23.88
CA SER A 268 16.50 20.91 24.07
C SER A 268 15.40 20.83 23.01
N GLY A 269 14.15 20.73 23.48
CA GLY A 269 12.95 20.75 22.64
C GLY A 269 12.45 19.37 22.20
N LEU A 270 13.10 18.26 22.57
CA LEU A 270 12.62 16.90 22.28
C LEU A 270 11.85 16.25 23.43
N MET A 271 12.07 16.69 24.67
CA MET A 271 11.29 16.24 25.82
C MET A 271 9.88 16.86 25.81
N THR A 272 8.88 16.03 26.11
CA THR A 272 7.47 16.45 26.22
C THR A 272 7.11 16.89 27.64
N GLN A 273 5.93 17.50 27.81
CA GLN A 273 5.38 17.72 29.15
C GLN A 273 5.09 16.41 29.88
N GLU A 274 4.76 15.34 29.16
CA GLU A 274 4.52 14.02 29.75
C GLU A 274 5.81 13.44 30.33
N ASP A 275 6.92 13.53 29.60
CA ASP A 275 8.25 13.09 30.06
C ASP A 275 8.69 13.83 31.33
N GLN A 276 8.12 15.01 31.60
CA GLN A 276 8.45 15.85 32.75
C GLN A 276 7.45 15.73 33.90
N ARG A 277 6.46 14.84 33.80
CA ARG A 277 5.44 14.67 34.84
C ARG A 277 6.03 13.96 36.06
N GLY A 278 5.59 14.36 37.25
CA GLY A 278 5.89 13.61 38.48
C GLY A 278 7.38 13.48 38.75
N GLN A 279 8.18 14.49 38.43
CA GLN A 279 9.62 14.49 38.73
C GLN A 279 10.04 15.74 39.51
N ALA A 280 11.11 15.62 40.29
CA ALA A 280 11.75 16.73 40.98
C ALA A 280 13.27 16.59 40.98
N GLN A 281 13.97 17.70 40.81
CA GLN A 281 15.43 17.75 40.89
C GLN A 281 15.86 18.78 41.93
N HIS A 282 16.79 18.40 42.81
CA HIS A 282 17.45 19.31 43.75
C HIS A 282 18.97 19.24 43.57
N SER A 283 19.61 20.39 43.33
CA SER A 283 21.07 20.51 43.23
C SER A 283 21.73 19.50 42.26
N CYS A 284 21.09 19.22 41.13
CA CYS A 284 21.62 18.30 40.10
C CYS A 284 22.32 19.07 38.97
N GLU A 285 23.37 18.47 38.40
CA GLU A 285 24.17 19.01 37.28
C GLU A 285 24.16 17.99 36.12
N ASN A 286 23.91 18.44 34.88
CA ASN A 286 23.86 17.59 33.69
C ASN A 286 23.06 16.27 33.90
N THR A 287 21.93 16.38 34.60
CA THR A 287 21.07 15.24 34.96
C THR A 287 19.77 15.31 34.18
N THR A 288 19.49 14.26 33.42
CA THR A 288 18.24 14.12 32.66
C THR A 288 17.34 13.12 33.35
N ILE A 289 16.05 13.47 33.49
CA ILE A 289 15.03 12.54 33.94
C ILE A 289 13.93 12.50 32.87
N ILE A 290 13.60 11.30 32.40
CA ILE A 290 12.48 11.03 31.50
C ILE A 290 11.51 10.14 32.28
N ASN A 291 10.41 10.71 32.77
CA ASN A 291 9.39 9.96 33.50
C ASN A 291 8.15 9.71 32.65
N ARG A 292 7.99 8.46 32.17
CA ARG A 292 6.77 7.98 31.50
C ARG A 292 5.93 7.05 32.35
N GLY A 293 6.35 6.80 33.58
CA GLY A 293 5.56 6.04 34.54
C GLY A 293 4.33 6.83 34.98
N SER A 294 3.18 6.18 34.97
CA SER A 294 1.93 6.72 35.52
C SER A 294 1.78 6.44 37.02
N ARG A 295 2.53 5.45 37.54
CA ARG A 295 2.39 4.92 38.91
C ARG A 295 3.40 5.46 39.92
N SER A 296 4.48 6.08 39.48
CA SER A 296 5.59 6.52 40.33
C SER A 296 6.10 7.93 39.98
N ILE A 297 6.66 8.61 40.98
CA ILE A 297 7.38 9.87 40.81
C ILE A 297 8.89 9.64 40.89
N VAL A 298 9.69 10.47 40.22
CA VAL A 298 11.16 10.39 40.22
C VAL A 298 11.77 11.64 40.88
N VAL A 299 12.51 11.45 41.96
CA VAL A 299 13.18 12.56 42.66
C VAL A 299 14.70 12.36 42.61
N ALA A 300 15.41 13.30 41.99
CA ALA A 300 16.88 13.32 41.96
C ALA A 300 17.42 14.41 42.89
N ASN A 301 18.47 14.07 43.65
CA ASN A 301 19.09 14.98 44.60
C ASN A 301 20.61 14.86 44.54
N HIS A 302 21.32 15.98 44.36
CA HIS A 302 22.79 16.04 44.30
C HIS A 302 23.44 15.09 43.28
N LEU A 303 22.80 14.85 42.13
CA LEU A 303 23.34 14.01 41.06
C LEU A 303 24.13 14.83 40.04
N LYS A 304 25.14 14.21 39.44
CA LYS A 304 25.96 14.78 38.37
C LYS A 304 26.15 13.78 37.23
N ASP A 305 25.89 14.22 36.00
CA ASP A 305 26.09 13.44 34.77
C ASP A 305 25.27 12.13 34.75
N VAL A 306 24.01 12.17 35.19
CA VAL A 306 23.12 11.00 35.27
C VAL A 306 21.93 11.12 34.32
N THR A 307 21.58 10.04 33.64
CA THR A 307 20.32 9.90 32.91
C THR A 307 19.45 8.88 33.63
N ILE A 308 18.23 9.28 33.97
CA ILE A 308 17.21 8.46 34.62
C ILE A 308 16.02 8.35 33.67
N VAL A 309 15.56 7.13 33.41
CA VAL A 309 14.37 6.88 32.58
C VAL A 309 13.46 5.92 33.31
N ASN A 310 12.22 6.34 33.57
CA ASN A 310 11.23 5.57 34.31
C ASN A 310 10.03 5.25 33.41
N THR A 311 9.70 3.97 33.27
CA THR A 311 8.42 3.47 32.71
C THR A 311 7.66 2.69 33.78
N ASP A 312 6.40 2.31 33.51
CA ASP A 312 5.57 1.61 34.50
C ASP A 312 6.10 0.19 34.86
N ASP A 313 6.98 -0.38 34.05
CA ASP A 313 7.58 -1.71 34.22
C ASP A 313 9.08 -1.69 34.56
N ALA A 314 9.81 -0.63 34.24
CA ALA A 314 11.26 -0.62 34.31
C ALA A 314 11.86 0.77 34.57
N VAL A 315 13.04 0.79 35.20
CA VAL A 315 13.81 2.01 35.43
C VAL A 315 15.24 1.80 34.93
N TYR A 316 15.74 2.76 34.16
CA TYR A 316 17.15 2.89 33.84
C TYR A 316 17.76 4.05 34.61
N VAL A 317 18.94 3.82 35.17
CA VAL A 317 19.79 4.83 35.79
C VAL A 317 21.20 4.59 35.31
N GLY A 318 21.78 5.55 34.60
CA GLY A 318 23.13 5.42 34.06
C GLY A 318 23.82 6.77 33.87
N LYS A 319 25.12 6.73 33.57
CA LYS A 319 25.87 7.93 33.24
C LYS A 319 25.39 8.50 31.90
N THR A 320 25.20 9.82 31.82
CA THR A 320 24.85 10.50 30.56
C THR A 320 25.92 10.21 29.49
N GLY A 321 25.53 9.65 28.35
CA GLY A 321 26.42 9.24 27.27
C GLY A 321 26.75 7.74 27.22
N ALA A 322 26.29 6.95 28.20
CA ALA A 322 26.59 5.52 28.31
C ALA A 322 25.51 4.59 27.71
N SER A 323 24.47 5.13 27.07
CA SER A 323 23.34 4.32 26.56
C SER A 323 23.73 3.30 25.47
N GLU A 324 24.88 3.46 24.81
CA GLU A 324 25.40 2.48 23.84
C GLU A 324 25.69 1.11 24.49
N GLU A 325 26.12 1.11 25.75
CA GLU A 325 26.51 -0.08 26.53
C GLU A 325 25.29 -0.93 26.94
N LEU A 326 24.06 -0.42 26.79
CA LEU A 326 22.82 -1.18 27.04
C LEU A 326 22.73 -2.47 26.21
N LYS A 327 23.36 -2.49 25.03
CA LYS A 327 23.44 -3.70 24.18
C LYS A 327 24.25 -4.80 24.85
N GLU A 328 25.33 -4.43 25.52
CA GLU A 328 26.20 -5.37 26.24
C GLU A 328 25.54 -5.86 27.51
N LEU A 329 24.91 -4.95 28.27
CA LEU A 329 24.16 -5.28 29.48
C LEU A 329 23.07 -6.32 29.19
N ARG A 330 22.30 -6.15 28.11
CA ARG A 330 21.30 -7.14 27.69
C ARG A 330 21.91 -8.51 27.37
N ARG A 331 23.08 -8.54 26.73
CA ARG A 331 23.78 -9.80 26.37
C ARG A 331 24.28 -10.54 27.61
N GLU A 332 24.70 -9.79 28.63
CA GLU A 332 25.25 -10.33 29.87
C GLU A 332 24.19 -10.85 30.86
N ASN A 333 22.92 -10.45 30.69
CA ASN A 333 21.81 -10.79 31.60
C ASN A 333 20.66 -11.50 30.84
N PRO A 334 20.88 -12.72 30.31
CA PRO A 334 19.88 -13.45 29.50
C PRO A 334 18.58 -13.78 30.26
N GLU A 335 18.64 -13.93 31.58
CA GLU A 335 17.47 -14.15 32.44
C GLU A 335 16.51 -12.96 32.48
N LEU A 336 17.00 -11.75 32.16
CA LEU A 336 16.20 -10.52 32.07
C LEU A 336 15.70 -10.25 30.64
N GLN A 337 15.96 -11.13 29.67
CA GLN A 337 15.65 -10.90 28.26
C GLN A 337 14.19 -10.51 28.01
N SER A 338 13.24 -11.06 28.76
CA SER A 338 11.82 -10.70 28.65
C SER A 338 11.56 -9.22 28.90
N TYR A 339 12.25 -8.59 29.85
CA TYR A 339 12.13 -7.15 30.16
C TYR A 339 12.78 -6.25 29.09
N PHE A 340 13.74 -6.76 28.33
CA PHE A 340 14.31 -6.03 27.18
C PHE A 340 13.49 -6.22 25.90
N ASP A 341 12.83 -7.38 25.77
CA ASP A 341 12.11 -7.78 24.56
C ASP A 341 10.65 -7.30 24.57
N MET A 342 9.97 -7.32 25.73
CA MET A 342 8.52 -7.12 25.84
C MET A 342 8.17 -5.86 26.63
N GLY A 343 7.37 -4.98 26.03
CA GLY A 343 6.64 -3.92 26.74
C GLY A 343 5.29 -4.40 27.30
N GLN A 344 4.62 -3.55 28.09
CA GLN A 344 3.31 -3.86 28.69
C GLN A 344 2.15 -3.84 27.68
N VAL A 345 2.27 -3.06 26.59
CA VAL A 345 1.23 -2.91 25.56
C VAL A 345 1.58 -3.74 24.33
N ILE A 346 0.65 -4.57 23.89
CA ILE A 346 0.75 -5.44 22.71
C ILE A 346 -0.28 -5.03 21.67
N TYR A 347 0.16 -4.94 20.42
CA TYR A 347 -0.68 -4.59 19.27
C TYR A 347 -1.13 -5.85 18.52
N LYS A 348 -2.40 -5.91 18.17
CA LYS A 348 -3.07 -7.01 17.48
C LYS A 348 -3.93 -6.44 16.33
N PRO A 349 -4.34 -7.26 15.34
CA PRO A 349 -5.15 -6.79 14.21
C PRO A 349 -6.50 -6.19 14.64
N TRP A 350 -7.05 -6.68 15.75
CA TRP A 350 -8.32 -6.20 16.31
C TRP A 350 -8.16 -4.98 17.23
N GLY A 351 -6.96 -4.69 17.74
CA GLY A 351 -6.69 -3.59 18.66
C GLY A 351 -5.46 -3.80 19.52
N THR A 352 -5.55 -3.52 20.81
CA THR A 352 -4.41 -3.62 21.72
C THR A 352 -4.81 -4.28 23.02
N TYR A 353 -3.86 -4.88 23.74
CA TYR A 353 -4.03 -5.13 25.16
C TYR A 353 -2.81 -4.69 25.95
N GLU A 354 -3.04 -4.27 27.17
CA GLU A 354 -2.03 -3.91 28.17
C GLU A 354 -2.03 -4.96 29.28
N ILE A 355 -0.87 -5.49 29.65
CA ILE A 355 -0.72 -6.37 30.80
C ILE A 355 -0.60 -5.51 32.05
N LEU A 356 -1.67 -5.51 32.86
CA LEU A 356 -1.71 -4.73 34.10
C LEU A 356 -1.03 -5.44 35.26
N SER A 357 -1.17 -6.78 35.30
CA SER A 357 -0.58 -7.67 36.29
C SER A 357 -0.44 -9.06 35.69
N ALA A 358 0.68 -9.73 35.95
CA ALA A 358 0.90 -11.11 35.53
C ALA A 358 1.68 -11.88 36.61
N ASP A 359 1.13 -13.02 37.01
CA ASP A 359 1.77 -14.05 37.81
C ASP A 359 1.44 -15.42 37.22
N ARG A 360 2.08 -16.49 37.70
CA ARG A 360 1.94 -17.86 37.18
C ARG A 360 0.48 -18.33 37.08
N ARG A 361 -0.38 -17.90 38.01
CA ARG A 361 -1.78 -18.35 38.13
C ARG A 361 -2.83 -17.34 37.68
N CYS A 362 -2.43 -16.09 37.43
CA CYS A 362 -3.37 -15.01 37.16
C CYS A 362 -2.75 -13.96 36.24
N VAL A 363 -3.46 -13.61 35.18
CA VAL A 363 -3.08 -12.52 34.28
C VAL A 363 -4.26 -11.57 34.15
N VAL A 364 -4.02 -10.28 34.32
CA VAL A 364 -5.00 -9.21 34.14
C VAL A 364 -4.57 -8.37 32.95
N ARG A 365 -5.44 -8.31 31.94
CA ARG A 365 -5.25 -7.51 30.73
C ARG A 365 -6.31 -6.43 30.64
N LYS A 366 -5.91 -5.24 30.19
CA LYS A 366 -6.84 -4.22 29.68
C LYS A 366 -6.85 -4.34 28.17
N VAL A 367 -7.98 -4.74 27.61
CA VAL A 367 -8.15 -4.96 26.18
C VAL A 367 -8.91 -3.78 25.57
N ILE A 368 -8.41 -3.27 24.45
CA ILE A 368 -9.03 -2.23 23.64
C ILE A 368 -9.30 -2.83 22.25
N LEU A 369 -10.57 -3.04 21.93
CA LEU A 369 -11.05 -3.59 20.67
C LEU A 369 -11.61 -2.47 19.80
N ASN A 370 -11.03 -2.24 18.63
CA ASN A 370 -11.45 -1.14 17.75
C ASN A 370 -12.86 -1.37 17.18
N GLU A 371 -13.46 -0.30 16.67
CA GLU A 371 -14.78 -0.25 16.06
C GLU A 371 -14.93 -1.28 14.94
N GLY A 372 -16.01 -2.06 14.98
CA GLY A 372 -16.29 -3.09 13.99
C GLY A 372 -15.25 -4.23 13.94
N ARG A 373 -14.38 -4.36 14.96
CA ARG A 373 -13.43 -5.48 15.07
C ARG A 373 -13.93 -6.53 16.04
N THR A 374 -13.44 -7.74 15.83
CA THR A 374 -13.82 -8.94 16.58
C THR A 374 -12.57 -9.68 17.04
N ILE A 375 -12.58 -10.13 18.30
CA ILE A 375 -11.69 -11.19 18.76
C ILE A 375 -12.41 -12.50 18.47
N TYR A 376 -11.82 -13.30 17.58
CA TYR A 376 -12.41 -14.49 17.00
C TYR A 376 -12.78 -15.58 18.00
N ALA A 377 -13.62 -16.51 17.55
CA ALA A 377 -14.08 -17.61 18.38
C ALA A 377 -12.92 -18.50 18.80
N HIS A 378 -12.70 -18.61 20.10
CA HIS A 378 -11.66 -19.44 20.67
C HIS A 378 -12.11 -20.03 22.00
N LYS A 379 -11.32 -20.95 22.54
CA LYS A 379 -11.51 -21.50 23.88
C LYS A 379 -10.16 -21.74 24.52
N HIS A 380 -10.16 -21.82 25.85
CA HIS A 380 -8.97 -22.13 26.63
C HIS A 380 -9.17 -23.44 27.38
N ALA A 381 -8.16 -24.31 27.34
CA ALA A 381 -8.28 -25.64 27.92
C ALA A 381 -7.98 -25.68 29.42
N ARG A 382 -7.26 -24.68 29.96
CA ARG A 382 -6.69 -24.73 31.33
C ARG A 382 -6.86 -23.43 32.11
N ARG A 383 -7.72 -22.53 31.65
CA ARG A 383 -8.02 -21.27 32.33
C ARG A 383 -9.48 -20.89 32.19
N THR A 384 -10.01 -20.23 33.20
CA THR A 384 -11.24 -19.45 33.11
C THR A 384 -10.90 -18.01 32.80
N GLU A 385 -11.87 -17.29 32.23
CA GLU A 385 -11.76 -15.85 32.03
C GLU A 385 -12.96 -15.14 32.62
N HIS A 386 -12.70 -13.95 33.14
CA HIS A 386 -13.75 -13.03 33.56
C HIS A 386 -13.53 -11.70 32.86
N TRP A 387 -14.51 -11.28 32.05
CA TRP A 387 -14.45 -10.00 31.37
C TRP A 387 -15.36 -8.97 32.02
N ILE A 388 -14.89 -7.74 32.13
CA ILE A 388 -15.66 -6.59 32.62
C ILE A 388 -15.61 -5.52 31.54
N ILE A 389 -16.75 -5.18 30.97
CA ILE A 389 -16.84 -4.11 29.98
C ILE A 389 -16.67 -2.78 30.69
N VAL A 390 -15.60 -2.05 30.39
CA VAL A 390 -15.30 -0.74 30.98
C VAL A 390 -15.97 0.37 30.17
N ASN A 391 -15.90 0.29 28.85
CA ASN A 391 -16.48 1.28 27.94
C ASN A 391 -16.89 0.64 26.60
N GLY A 392 -17.96 1.15 25.99
CA GLY A 392 -18.40 0.76 24.65
C GLY A 392 -19.51 -0.30 24.62
N LYS A 393 -19.83 -0.78 23.41
CA LYS A 393 -20.91 -1.75 23.17
C LYS A 393 -20.35 -3.03 22.54
N ALA A 394 -20.52 -4.15 23.22
CA ALA A 394 -20.03 -5.45 22.77
C ALA A 394 -21.18 -6.36 22.34
N ARG A 395 -20.93 -7.20 21.35
CA ARG A 395 -21.70 -8.43 21.12
C ARG A 395 -20.80 -9.61 21.45
N ILE A 396 -21.23 -10.44 22.40
CA ILE A 396 -20.46 -11.59 22.86
C ILE A 396 -21.23 -12.86 22.52
N ALA A 397 -20.57 -13.78 21.82
CA ALA A 397 -21.05 -15.14 21.61
C ALA A 397 -20.41 -16.02 22.69
N LEU A 398 -21.23 -16.70 23.50
CA LEU A 398 -20.78 -17.63 24.54
C LEU A 398 -21.56 -18.94 24.42
N ALA A 399 -20.85 -20.05 24.21
CA ALA A 399 -21.44 -21.39 24.07
C ALA A 399 -22.58 -21.46 23.02
N GLY A 400 -22.44 -20.71 21.92
CA GLY A 400 -23.43 -20.66 20.83
C GLY A 400 -24.62 -19.71 21.07
N GLN A 401 -24.67 -18.99 22.18
CA GLN A 401 -25.64 -17.91 22.40
C GLN A 401 -25.00 -16.55 22.25
N GLU A 402 -25.63 -15.65 21.49
CA GLU A 402 -25.18 -14.27 21.34
C GLU A 402 -26.01 -13.32 22.21
N ARG A 403 -25.33 -12.39 22.89
CA ARG A 403 -25.96 -11.30 23.65
C ARG A 403 -25.17 -10.01 23.50
N GLU A 404 -25.86 -8.89 23.66
CA GLU A 404 -25.23 -7.56 23.72
C GLU A 404 -24.89 -7.20 25.16
N TYR A 405 -23.74 -6.55 25.34
CA TYR A 405 -23.18 -6.13 26.61
C TYR A 405 -22.76 -4.66 26.52
N PHE A 406 -22.89 -3.94 27.62
CA PHE A 406 -22.64 -2.50 27.75
C PHE A 406 -21.66 -2.23 28.89
N SER A 407 -21.24 -0.98 29.04
CA SER A 407 -20.38 -0.55 30.13
C SER A 407 -20.91 -1.00 31.50
N ASN A 408 -20.00 -1.58 32.29
CA ASN A 408 -20.18 -2.21 33.60
C ASN A 408 -20.79 -3.62 33.59
N ASP A 409 -21.18 -4.16 32.44
CA ASP A 409 -21.56 -5.57 32.38
C ASP A 409 -20.34 -6.48 32.56
N SER A 410 -20.57 -7.66 33.12
CA SER A 410 -19.54 -8.68 33.32
C SER A 410 -19.95 -10.02 32.75
N ILE A 411 -18.96 -10.81 32.37
CA ILE A 411 -19.15 -12.16 31.85
C ILE A 411 -18.09 -13.10 32.40
N GLU A 412 -18.51 -14.31 32.76
CA GLU A 412 -17.64 -15.39 33.17
C GLU A 412 -17.59 -16.45 32.06
N ILE A 413 -16.39 -16.90 31.75
CA ILE A 413 -16.09 -17.84 30.68
C ILE A 413 -15.40 -19.03 31.31
N ALA A 414 -16.13 -20.13 31.42
CA ALA A 414 -15.61 -21.38 31.96
C ALA A 414 -14.61 -22.03 30.99
N GLU A 415 -13.74 -22.89 31.52
CA GLU A 415 -12.81 -23.70 30.73
C GLU A 415 -13.53 -24.46 29.60
N ASN A 416 -12.84 -24.62 28.47
CA ASN A 416 -13.34 -25.30 27.27
C ASN A 416 -14.59 -24.68 26.63
N THR A 417 -15.03 -23.50 27.08
CA THR A 417 -16.17 -22.80 26.50
C THR A 417 -15.74 -21.98 25.30
N VAL A 418 -16.38 -22.18 24.15
CA VAL A 418 -16.16 -21.36 22.95
C VAL A 418 -16.78 -19.99 23.17
N HIS A 419 -16.00 -18.94 22.95
CA HIS A 419 -16.41 -17.56 23.14
C HIS A 419 -15.79 -16.62 22.09
N GLN A 420 -16.49 -15.51 21.80
CA GLN A 420 -16.11 -14.48 20.84
C GLN A 420 -16.61 -13.12 21.33
N ILE A 421 -15.87 -12.03 21.07
CA ILE A 421 -16.32 -10.66 21.37
C ILE A 421 -16.13 -9.74 20.17
N SER A 422 -17.18 -8.99 19.84
CA SER A 422 -17.21 -8.02 18.74
C SER A 422 -17.55 -6.63 19.25
N ASN A 423 -16.84 -5.61 18.79
CA ASN A 423 -17.23 -4.22 19.02
C ASN A 423 -18.29 -3.81 17.99
N ILE A 424 -19.50 -3.58 18.46
CA ILE A 424 -20.66 -3.17 17.66
C ILE A 424 -21.02 -1.68 17.87
N GLY A 425 -20.15 -0.92 18.54
CA GLY A 425 -20.28 0.52 18.75
C GLY A 425 -19.48 1.34 17.73
N GLU A 426 -19.65 2.66 17.84
CA GLU A 426 -18.94 3.68 17.03
C GLU A 426 -17.66 4.19 17.70
N GLU A 427 -17.31 3.68 18.88
CA GLU A 427 -16.12 4.03 19.67
C GLU A 427 -15.35 2.76 20.09
N PRO A 428 -14.07 2.85 20.53
CA PRO A 428 -13.32 1.68 20.96
C PRO A 428 -13.95 1.01 22.18
N LEU A 429 -14.16 -0.30 22.10
CA LEU A 429 -14.60 -1.13 23.21
C LEU A 429 -13.42 -1.40 24.13
N VAL A 430 -13.57 -1.06 25.40
CA VAL A 430 -12.55 -1.31 26.44
C VAL A 430 -13.11 -2.31 27.44
N PHE A 431 -12.39 -3.40 27.68
CA PHE A 431 -12.75 -4.37 28.72
C PHE A 431 -11.53 -4.87 29.48
N LEU A 432 -11.72 -5.24 30.74
CA LEU A 432 -10.70 -5.95 31.52
C LEU A 432 -10.91 -7.44 31.35
N GLU A 433 -9.85 -8.16 31.01
CA GLU A 433 -9.81 -9.62 30.96
C GLU A 433 -8.98 -10.11 32.15
N ILE A 434 -9.61 -10.93 33.00
CA ILE A 434 -8.95 -11.58 34.13
C ILE A 434 -8.94 -13.07 33.82
N SER A 435 -7.75 -13.61 33.56
CA SER A 435 -7.56 -15.05 33.31
C SER A 435 -6.98 -15.73 34.55
N THR A 436 -7.59 -16.84 35.00
CA THR A 436 -7.08 -17.62 36.15
C THR A 436 -6.98 -19.11 35.81
N GLY A 437 -5.92 -19.78 36.27
CA GLY A 437 -5.64 -21.18 35.95
C GLY A 437 -4.33 -21.71 36.54
N GLU A 438 -3.98 -22.96 36.26
CA GLU A 438 -2.73 -23.58 36.75
C GLU A 438 -1.47 -23.01 36.05
N GLU A 439 -1.61 -22.59 34.79
CA GLU A 439 -0.58 -21.92 33.98
C GLU A 439 -1.26 -21.04 32.90
N VAL A 440 -1.21 -19.70 33.05
CA VAL A 440 -2.05 -18.74 32.29
C VAL A 440 -1.29 -18.07 31.12
N MET A 441 -0.24 -18.72 30.59
CA MET A 441 0.51 -18.22 29.43
C MET A 441 -0.19 -18.62 28.12
N GLU A 442 -0.03 -17.86 27.02
CA GLU A 442 -0.73 -18.03 25.71
C GLU A 442 -0.66 -19.43 25.04
N ARG A 443 -0.01 -20.43 25.66
CA ARG A 443 0.17 -21.78 25.13
C ARG A 443 -1.09 -22.65 25.14
N ASP A 444 -2.16 -22.26 25.83
CA ASP A 444 -3.39 -23.04 26.00
C ASP A 444 -4.59 -22.58 25.14
N LEU A 445 -4.39 -21.56 24.30
CA LEU A 445 -5.39 -21.05 23.38
C LEU A 445 -5.64 -22.06 22.25
N ILE A 446 -6.87 -22.54 22.14
CA ILE A 446 -7.32 -23.40 21.03
C ILE A 446 -8.18 -22.54 20.12
N SER A 447 -7.63 -22.17 18.96
CA SER A 447 -8.38 -21.50 17.91
C SER A 447 -9.44 -22.45 17.37
N VAL A 448 -10.68 -21.97 17.26
CA VAL A 448 -11.75 -22.65 16.54
C VAL A 448 -11.82 -22.03 15.15
N GLU A 449 -12.02 -22.82 14.10
CA GLU A 449 -12.22 -22.26 12.75
C GLU A 449 -13.31 -21.18 12.81
N SER A 450 -12.93 -19.95 12.48
CA SER A 450 -13.85 -18.81 12.42
C SER A 450 -13.37 -17.85 11.34
N ARG A 451 -14.34 -17.17 10.71
CA ARG A 451 -14.09 -16.19 9.64
C ARG A 451 -14.42 -14.78 10.12
N ASP A 452 -13.85 -13.80 9.43
CA ASP A 452 -14.23 -12.39 9.54
C ASP A 452 -15.75 -12.24 9.34
N LEU A 453 -16.44 -11.62 10.30
CA LEU A 453 -17.80 -11.13 10.10
C LEU A 453 -17.73 -9.84 9.29
N THR A 454 -18.50 -9.76 8.21
CA THR A 454 -18.64 -8.56 7.37
C THR A 454 -19.57 -7.54 8.02
N GLU A 455 -19.54 -6.29 7.55
CA GLU A 455 -20.44 -5.27 8.09
C GLU A 455 -21.91 -5.56 7.76
N ALA A 456 -22.17 -6.23 6.65
CA ALA A 456 -23.50 -6.73 6.32
C ALA A 456 -24.00 -7.76 7.34
N GLU A 457 -23.14 -8.67 7.81
CA GLU A 457 -23.45 -9.62 8.89
C GLU A 457 -23.65 -8.92 10.25
N LEU A 458 -23.08 -7.73 10.42
CA LEU A 458 -23.27 -6.87 11.58
C LEU A 458 -24.49 -5.93 11.46
N GLY A 459 -25.16 -5.89 10.30
CA GLY A 459 -26.39 -5.14 10.06
C GLY A 459 -26.21 -3.71 9.55
N TYR A 460 -25.03 -3.34 9.04
CA TYR A 460 -24.79 -2.03 8.43
C TYR A 460 -25.43 -1.93 7.03
N LYS A 461 -25.92 -0.74 6.66
CA LYS A 461 -26.44 -0.47 5.31
C LYS A 461 -25.30 -0.12 4.35
N THR A 462 -25.29 -0.77 3.19
CA THR A 462 -24.40 -0.46 2.06
C THR A 462 -24.90 0.78 1.31
N GLU A 463 -23.98 1.64 0.84
CA GLU A 463 -24.32 2.79 0.00
C GLU A 463 -24.94 2.34 -1.35
N PRO A 464 -25.91 3.07 -1.92
CA PRO A 464 -26.58 2.68 -3.17
C PRO A 464 -25.67 2.77 -4.40
N PHE A 465 -24.67 3.64 -4.36
CA PHE A 465 -23.62 3.78 -5.37
C PHE A 465 -22.37 4.41 -4.75
N VAL A 466 -21.21 4.02 -5.25
CA VAL A 466 -19.91 4.52 -4.80
C VAL A 466 -19.10 4.98 -5.99
N ARG A 467 -18.67 6.25 -5.97
CA ARG A 467 -17.73 6.78 -6.97
C ARG A 467 -16.34 6.20 -6.75
N LEU A 468 -15.63 5.91 -7.82
CA LEU A 468 -14.25 5.44 -7.76
C LEU A 468 -13.27 6.46 -8.36
N LEU A 469 -12.06 6.52 -7.80
CA LEU A 469 -10.89 7.11 -8.43
C LEU A 469 -10.06 6.00 -9.09
N PRO A 470 -9.59 6.19 -10.31
CA PRO A 470 -8.88 5.15 -11.04
C PRO A 470 -7.42 4.98 -10.59
N ALA A 471 -6.83 3.83 -10.92
CA ALA A 471 -5.38 3.65 -10.92
C ALA A 471 -4.80 3.95 -12.31
N PHE A 472 -3.72 4.71 -12.40
CA PHE A 472 -3.13 5.12 -13.68
C PHE A 472 -1.92 4.28 -14.07
N LYS A 473 -1.67 4.16 -15.39
CA LYS A 473 -0.46 3.55 -15.97
C LYS A 473 0.12 4.48 -17.03
N ASP A 474 1.44 4.57 -17.09
CA ASP A 474 2.21 5.51 -17.91
C ASP A 474 3.06 4.80 -18.98
N TYR A 475 2.57 3.68 -19.51
CA TYR A 475 3.31 2.89 -20.49
C TYR A 475 3.76 3.72 -21.70
N LEU A 476 4.89 3.30 -22.30
CA LEU A 476 5.60 4.01 -23.39
C LEU A 476 4.74 4.40 -24.60
N TRP A 477 3.61 3.73 -24.81
CA TRP A 477 2.71 3.95 -25.93
C TRP A 477 1.57 4.93 -25.64
N GLY A 478 1.42 5.38 -24.40
CA GLY A 478 0.30 6.20 -23.97
C GLY A 478 0.34 7.63 -24.49
N GLY A 479 -0.82 8.29 -24.41
CA GLY A 479 -0.99 9.70 -24.77
C GLY A 479 -1.32 10.60 -23.58
N GLN A 480 -1.96 11.73 -23.90
CA GLN A 480 -2.40 12.74 -22.93
C GLN A 480 -3.93 12.95 -22.97
N LYS A 481 -4.65 12.28 -23.87
CA LYS A 481 -6.08 12.50 -24.11
C LYS A 481 -6.91 12.15 -22.88
N LEU A 482 -6.51 11.15 -22.09
CA LEU A 482 -7.21 10.83 -20.83
C LEU A 482 -7.18 12.00 -19.84
N ARG A 483 -6.04 12.69 -19.71
CA ARG A 483 -5.91 13.88 -18.87
C ARG A 483 -6.67 15.07 -19.44
N GLU A 484 -6.50 15.31 -20.73
CA GLU A 484 -7.01 16.52 -21.40
C GLU A 484 -8.52 16.49 -21.66
N LYS A 485 -9.08 15.32 -21.97
CA LYS A 485 -10.49 15.17 -22.39
C LYS A 485 -11.36 14.39 -21.40
N TYR A 486 -10.79 13.41 -20.69
CA TYR A 486 -11.54 12.53 -19.77
C TYR A 486 -11.34 12.89 -18.29
N GLY A 487 -10.82 14.09 -18.01
CA GLY A 487 -10.72 14.64 -16.65
C GLY A 487 -9.80 13.85 -15.71
N LYS A 488 -8.88 13.04 -16.24
CA LYS A 488 -7.99 12.21 -15.41
C LYS A 488 -6.90 13.04 -14.75
N LYS A 489 -7.02 13.19 -13.44
CA LYS A 489 -6.10 14.00 -12.62
C LYS A 489 -4.92 13.15 -12.15
N CYS A 490 -3.81 13.23 -12.88
CA CYS A 490 -2.53 12.65 -12.46
C CYS A 490 -1.34 13.47 -12.99
N ASP A 491 -0.19 13.26 -12.36
CA ASP A 491 1.05 13.99 -12.64
C ASP A 491 1.96 13.30 -13.68
N TYR A 492 1.47 12.25 -14.34
CA TYR A 492 2.23 11.52 -15.35
C TYR A 492 2.33 12.34 -16.65
N ASP A 493 3.51 12.34 -17.28
CA ASP A 493 3.69 12.97 -18.60
C ASP A 493 2.79 12.32 -19.67
N CYS A 494 2.51 11.03 -19.48
CA CYS A 494 1.76 10.15 -20.35
C CYS A 494 0.80 9.29 -19.51
N VAL A 495 -0.46 9.21 -19.90
CA VAL A 495 -1.49 8.40 -19.25
C VAL A 495 -1.97 7.36 -20.26
N ALA A 496 -1.34 6.20 -20.24
CA ALA A 496 -1.62 5.09 -21.15
C ALA A 496 -2.93 4.38 -20.80
N GLU A 497 -3.11 4.08 -19.52
CA GLU A 497 -4.33 3.44 -19.01
C GLU A 497 -4.82 4.13 -17.75
N SER A 498 -6.14 4.11 -17.58
CA SER A 498 -6.84 4.53 -16.37
C SER A 498 -7.81 3.41 -15.97
N TRP A 499 -7.54 2.76 -14.85
CA TRP A 499 -8.30 1.60 -14.37
C TRP A 499 -9.47 2.07 -13.51
N GLU A 500 -10.61 2.25 -14.16
CA GLU A 500 -11.82 2.93 -13.67
C GLU A 500 -12.55 2.17 -12.57
N MET A 501 -12.58 0.85 -12.68
CA MET A 501 -13.12 -0.04 -11.65
C MET A 501 -12.25 -1.29 -11.60
N SER A 502 -11.41 -1.34 -10.57
CA SER A 502 -10.41 -2.37 -10.40
C SER A 502 -10.27 -2.75 -8.93
N ALA A 503 -10.46 -4.03 -8.65
CA ALA A 503 -9.97 -4.66 -7.41
C ALA A 503 -8.71 -5.50 -7.66
N HIS A 504 -8.10 -5.39 -8.85
CA HIS A 504 -6.90 -6.15 -9.21
C HIS A 504 -5.65 -5.56 -8.55
N GLU A 505 -4.81 -6.40 -7.96
CA GLU A 505 -3.63 -5.99 -7.17
C GLU A 505 -2.68 -5.06 -7.93
N ALA A 506 -2.43 -5.36 -9.21
CA ALA A 506 -1.60 -4.54 -10.10
C ALA A 506 -2.08 -3.09 -10.25
N GLY A 507 -3.32 -2.74 -9.93
CA GLY A 507 -3.84 -1.38 -10.06
C GLY A 507 -5.25 -1.21 -9.52
N GLN A 508 -5.43 -1.19 -8.20
CA GLN A 508 -6.77 -1.03 -7.62
C GLN A 508 -7.25 0.43 -7.62
N SER A 509 -8.55 0.61 -7.90
CA SER A 509 -9.27 1.87 -7.74
C SER A 509 -9.44 2.23 -6.25
N ILE A 510 -9.74 3.50 -5.97
CA ILE A 510 -9.96 4.03 -4.62
C ILE A 510 -11.40 4.51 -4.50
N VAL A 511 -12.07 4.22 -3.39
CA VAL A 511 -13.40 4.73 -3.08
C VAL A 511 -13.35 6.26 -2.91
N ALA A 512 -14.13 6.99 -3.69
CA ALA A 512 -14.09 8.45 -3.78
C ALA A 512 -15.23 9.16 -3.02
N SER A 513 -16.25 8.41 -2.60
CA SER A 513 -17.46 8.91 -1.93
C SER A 513 -17.91 7.96 -0.81
N GLY A 514 -18.89 8.39 -0.02
CA GLY A 514 -19.47 7.55 1.04
C GLY A 514 -18.56 7.42 2.28
N ARG A 515 -18.92 6.48 3.16
CA ARG A 515 -18.28 6.26 4.46
C ARG A 515 -16.82 5.80 4.32
N TYR A 516 -16.49 5.13 3.22
CA TYR A 516 -15.19 4.51 2.98
C TYR A 516 -14.28 5.32 2.04
N LYS A 517 -14.51 6.62 1.89
CA LYS A 517 -13.68 7.49 1.05
C LYS A 517 -12.19 7.35 1.40
N GLY A 518 -11.35 7.12 0.39
CA GLY A 518 -9.91 6.88 0.50
C GLY A 518 -9.51 5.41 0.65
N MET A 519 -10.46 4.50 0.85
CA MET A 519 -10.21 3.07 0.93
C MET A 519 -9.97 2.46 -0.45
N LEU A 520 -9.10 1.45 -0.54
CA LEU A 520 -8.97 0.65 -1.76
C LEU A 520 -10.27 -0.09 -2.07
N PHE A 521 -10.60 -0.19 -3.35
CA PHE A 521 -11.85 -0.82 -3.76
C PHE A 521 -11.96 -2.29 -3.35
N ALA A 522 -10.87 -3.07 -3.36
CA ALA A 522 -10.91 -4.47 -2.89
C ALA A 522 -11.19 -4.58 -1.37
N ASP A 523 -10.65 -3.65 -0.58
CA ASP A 523 -10.89 -3.60 0.86
C ASP A 523 -12.34 -3.20 1.14
N TYR A 524 -12.88 -2.24 0.38
CA TYR A 524 -14.28 -1.87 0.43
C TYR A 524 -15.20 -3.06 0.14
N LEU A 525 -14.93 -3.84 -0.92
CA LEU A 525 -15.68 -5.06 -1.25
C LEU A 525 -15.65 -6.09 -0.11
N THR A 526 -14.51 -6.20 0.58
CA THR A 526 -14.37 -7.07 1.75
C THR A 526 -15.22 -6.59 2.93
N ARG A 527 -15.32 -5.27 3.13
CA ARG A 527 -16.12 -4.66 4.21
C ARG A 527 -17.61 -4.83 4.02
N ILE A 528 -18.10 -4.51 2.82
CA ILE A 528 -19.52 -4.61 2.51
C ILE A 528 -19.99 -6.06 2.38
N GLY A 529 -19.08 -7.01 2.17
CA GLY A 529 -19.43 -8.41 1.97
C GLY A 529 -19.78 -8.74 0.53
N ARG A 530 -19.41 -9.95 0.10
CA ARG A 530 -19.54 -10.42 -1.29
C ARG A 530 -20.98 -10.55 -1.75
N GLU A 531 -21.89 -10.77 -0.82
CA GLU A 531 -23.32 -10.81 -1.06
C GLU A 531 -23.83 -9.50 -1.68
N ASN A 532 -23.19 -8.36 -1.38
CA ASN A 532 -23.52 -7.07 -1.99
C ASN A 532 -22.99 -6.91 -3.43
N CYS A 533 -22.26 -7.90 -3.96
CA CYS A 533 -21.93 -8.00 -5.38
C CYS A 533 -22.93 -8.85 -6.18
N GLY A 534 -23.95 -9.42 -5.52
CA GLY A 534 -24.91 -10.34 -6.11
C GLY A 534 -24.44 -11.80 -6.11
N TRP A 535 -25.39 -12.73 -6.14
CA TRP A 535 -25.10 -14.16 -5.99
C TRP A 535 -24.21 -14.70 -7.12
N LYS A 536 -24.28 -14.11 -8.32
CA LYS A 536 -23.43 -14.49 -9.46
C LYS A 536 -21.94 -14.27 -9.22
N CYS A 537 -21.58 -13.39 -8.28
CA CYS A 537 -20.20 -13.10 -7.93
C CYS A 537 -19.66 -13.98 -6.78
N GLN A 538 -20.49 -14.83 -6.18
CA GLN A 538 -20.10 -15.58 -4.98
C GLN A 538 -19.20 -16.79 -5.28
N SER A 539 -19.28 -17.35 -6.49
CA SER A 539 -18.51 -18.51 -6.91
C SER A 539 -17.08 -18.19 -7.33
N VAL A 540 -16.74 -16.91 -7.51
CA VAL A 540 -15.40 -16.45 -7.92
C VAL A 540 -14.61 -15.94 -6.72
N GLU A 541 -13.34 -16.32 -6.61
CA GLU A 541 -12.47 -15.91 -5.50
C GLU A 541 -11.99 -14.46 -5.59
N ARG A 542 -12.08 -13.82 -6.76
CA ARG A 542 -11.68 -12.42 -6.94
C ARG A 542 -12.83 -11.64 -7.55
N PHE A 543 -12.82 -10.32 -7.35
CA PHE A 543 -13.78 -9.46 -8.04
C PHE A 543 -13.65 -9.68 -9.55
N PRO A 544 -14.75 -9.96 -10.27
CA PRO A 544 -14.71 -10.64 -11.56
C PRO A 544 -14.30 -9.80 -12.77
N ILE A 545 -14.45 -8.47 -12.73
CA ILE A 545 -14.17 -7.61 -13.90
C ILE A 545 -13.19 -6.47 -13.58
N LEU A 546 -12.57 -5.97 -14.64
CA LEU A 546 -11.74 -4.77 -14.66
C LEU A 546 -12.21 -3.87 -15.82
N VAL A 547 -12.47 -2.60 -15.52
CA VAL A 547 -12.88 -1.58 -16.51
C VAL A 547 -11.77 -0.56 -16.65
N LYS A 548 -11.39 -0.21 -17.88
CA LYS A 548 -10.32 0.76 -18.17
C LYS A 548 -10.70 1.74 -19.25
N LEU A 549 -10.05 2.90 -19.22
CA LEU A 549 -9.86 3.76 -20.39
C LEU A 549 -8.41 3.65 -20.88
N ILE A 550 -8.23 3.57 -22.19
CA ILE A 550 -6.93 3.41 -22.86
C ILE A 550 -6.75 4.52 -23.89
N ASP A 551 -5.58 5.17 -23.89
CA ASP A 551 -5.17 6.16 -24.90
C ASP A 551 -3.91 5.69 -25.63
N ALA A 552 -4.10 5.07 -26.81
CA ALA A 552 -3.04 4.50 -27.62
C ALA A 552 -2.43 5.56 -28.56
N ARG A 553 -1.54 6.41 -28.04
CA ARG A 553 -0.77 7.37 -28.88
C ARG A 553 0.18 6.67 -29.85
N GLU A 554 0.67 5.49 -29.49
CA GLU A 554 1.46 4.60 -30.34
C GLU A 554 0.90 3.19 -30.29
N ASN A 555 1.32 2.32 -31.22
CA ASN A 555 0.84 0.94 -31.26
C ASN A 555 1.10 0.20 -29.94
N LEU A 556 0.12 -0.50 -29.40
CA LEU A 556 0.35 -1.44 -28.31
C LEU A 556 1.03 -2.70 -28.83
N SER A 557 1.66 -3.44 -27.92
CA SER A 557 2.31 -4.70 -28.28
C SER A 557 1.34 -5.71 -28.86
N VAL A 558 1.81 -6.52 -29.80
CA VAL A 558 1.10 -7.73 -30.23
C VAL A 558 1.13 -8.73 -29.09
N GLN A 559 -0.05 -9.17 -28.67
CA GLN A 559 -0.22 -9.98 -27.47
C GLN A 559 -1.36 -10.99 -27.62
N VAL A 560 -1.40 -11.94 -26.69
CA VAL A 560 -2.48 -12.92 -26.54
C VAL A 560 -2.72 -13.16 -25.05
N HIS A 561 -3.95 -13.50 -24.72
CA HIS A 561 -4.40 -13.76 -23.36
C HIS A 561 -4.80 -15.22 -23.18
N PRO A 562 -4.44 -15.87 -22.07
CA PRO A 562 -4.90 -17.23 -21.76
C PRO A 562 -6.38 -17.28 -21.37
N ASP A 563 -6.95 -18.48 -21.46
CA ASP A 563 -8.24 -18.81 -20.83
C ASP A 563 -8.07 -19.10 -19.32
N ASP A 564 -9.18 -19.33 -18.61
CA ASP A 564 -9.13 -19.59 -17.17
C ASP A 564 -8.36 -20.87 -16.84
N ALA A 565 -8.45 -21.91 -17.68
CA ALA A 565 -7.82 -23.19 -17.39
C ALA A 565 -6.29 -23.08 -17.40
N TYR A 566 -5.74 -22.41 -18.41
CA TYR A 566 -4.29 -22.17 -18.49
C TYR A 566 -3.84 -21.15 -17.43
N ALA A 567 -4.57 -20.04 -17.26
CA ALA A 567 -4.19 -18.99 -16.32
C ALA A 567 -4.16 -19.46 -14.86
N LEU A 568 -5.14 -20.27 -14.44
CA LEU A 568 -5.19 -20.80 -13.07
C LEU A 568 -4.05 -21.78 -12.80
N ALA A 569 -3.67 -22.58 -13.81
CA ALA A 569 -2.62 -23.57 -13.69
C ALA A 569 -1.21 -22.95 -13.68
N GLU A 570 -0.96 -21.98 -14.55
CA GLU A 570 0.39 -21.45 -14.80
C GLU A 570 0.69 -20.12 -14.10
N GLU A 571 -0.34 -19.32 -13.80
CA GLU A 571 -0.19 -17.95 -13.28
C GLU A 571 -0.94 -17.72 -11.96
N ASN A 572 -1.77 -18.69 -11.52
CA ASN A 572 -2.66 -18.53 -10.37
C ASN A 572 -3.57 -17.27 -10.50
N GLU A 573 -4.00 -17.00 -11.73
CA GLU A 573 -4.92 -15.92 -12.11
C GLU A 573 -6.09 -16.45 -12.93
N TYR A 574 -7.12 -15.62 -13.13
CA TYR A 574 -8.17 -15.92 -14.10
C TYR A 574 -7.69 -15.60 -15.52
N GLY A 575 -8.36 -16.20 -16.51
CA GLY A 575 -8.16 -15.88 -17.91
C GLY A 575 -8.61 -14.45 -18.22
N LYS A 576 -8.41 -14.05 -19.47
CA LYS A 576 -8.70 -12.67 -19.88
C LYS A 576 -9.42 -12.61 -21.22
N ASN A 577 -10.74 -12.65 -21.13
CA ASN A 577 -11.65 -12.22 -22.20
C ASN A 577 -11.94 -10.72 -22.02
N GLU A 578 -12.07 -10.00 -23.13
CA GLU A 578 -12.20 -8.54 -23.12
C GLU A 578 -13.15 -8.02 -24.22
N MET A 579 -13.62 -6.79 -24.03
CA MET A 579 -14.41 -6.02 -24.97
C MET A 579 -13.79 -4.63 -25.10
N TRP A 580 -13.65 -4.15 -26.33
CA TRP A 580 -13.20 -2.80 -26.64
C TRP A 580 -14.33 -1.98 -27.26
N TYR A 581 -14.67 -0.86 -26.63
CA TYR A 581 -15.58 0.15 -27.15
C TYR A 581 -14.81 1.40 -27.55
N ILE A 582 -14.79 1.71 -28.84
CA ILE A 582 -14.01 2.81 -29.40
C ILE A 582 -14.67 4.13 -29.04
N LEU A 583 -13.94 4.99 -28.34
CA LEU A 583 -14.42 6.29 -27.89
C LEU A 583 -14.02 7.40 -28.85
N GLU A 584 -12.79 7.36 -29.35
CA GLU A 584 -12.23 8.31 -30.31
C GLU A 584 -11.21 7.58 -31.18
N HIS A 585 -11.15 7.91 -32.47
CA HIS A 585 -10.11 7.43 -33.37
C HIS A 585 -9.53 8.54 -34.25
N GLU A 586 -8.25 8.41 -34.61
CA GLU A 586 -7.61 9.23 -35.65
C GLU A 586 -7.82 8.64 -37.05
N GLU A 587 -7.67 9.47 -38.09
CA GLU A 587 -7.81 8.99 -39.46
C GLU A 587 -6.82 7.86 -39.77
N GLY A 588 -7.35 6.74 -40.28
CA GLY A 588 -6.56 5.54 -40.57
C GLY A 588 -6.20 4.69 -39.34
N ALA A 589 -6.66 5.06 -38.15
CA ALA A 589 -6.49 4.25 -36.95
C ALA A 589 -7.30 2.94 -37.03
N GLY A 590 -6.84 1.93 -36.30
CA GLY A 590 -7.41 0.59 -36.36
C GLY A 590 -6.87 -0.31 -35.27
N ILE A 591 -7.30 -1.56 -35.29
CA ILE A 591 -6.85 -2.60 -34.36
C ILE A 591 -6.37 -3.83 -35.14
N TYR A 592 -5.43 -4.56 -34.57
CA TYR A 592 -5.15 -5.93 -34.97
C TYR A 592 -6.01 -6.87 -34.13
N CYS A 593 -6.84 -7.71 -34.75
CA CYS A 593 -7.67 -8.67 -34.03
C CYS A 593 -7.76 -10.00 -34.80
N GLY A 594 -7.06 -11.00 -34.28
CA GLY A 594 -6.91 -12.34 -34.82
C GLY A 594 -6.12 -12.41 -36.13
N PHE A 595 -6.05 -13.61 -36.70
CA PHE A 595 -5.38 -13.84 -37.99
C PHE A 595 -6.33 -13.57 -39.17
N ARG A 596 -5.78 -13.05 -40.28
CA ARG A 596 -6.54 -12.76 -41.51
C ARG A 596 -6.98 -14.02 -42.27
N ARG A 597 -6.37 -15.16 -41.95
CA ARG A 597 -6.63 -16.51 -42.46
C ARG A 597 -6.20 -17.52 -41.41
N ASP A 598 -6.56 -18.78 -41.59
CA ASP A 598 -5.98 -19.86 -40.81
C ASP A 598 -4.46 -19.90 -41.03
N VAL A 599 -3.72 -20.07 -39.94
CA VAL A 599 -2.26 -20.19 -39.92
C VAL A 599 -1.85 -21.42 -39.11
N SER A 600 -0.63 -21.88 -39.27
CA SER A 600 -0.02 -22.90 -38.41
C SER A 600 0.88 -22.27 -37.35
N ARG A 601 1.10 -22.98 -36.23
CA ARG A 601 2.09 -22.58 -35.21
C ARG A 601 3.46 -22.30 -35.80
N ARG A 602 3.89 -23.12 -36.75
CA ARG A 602 5.19 -22.97 -37.43
C ARG A 602 5.28 -21.66 -38.22
N GLU A 603 4.22 -21.29 -38.94
CA GLU A 603 4.18 -20.00 -39.66
C GLU A 603 4.30 -18.81 -38.70
N VAL A 604 3.67 -18.88 -37.52
CA VAL A 604 3.76 -17.84 -36.49
C VAL A 604 5.18 -17.77 -35.91
N GLU A 605 5.80 -18.91 -35.60
CA GLU A 605 7.19 -18.98 -35.12
C GLU A 605 8.19 -18.41 -36.13
N GLU A 606 8.02 -18.72 -37.42
CA GLU A 606 8.83 -18.17 -38.52
C GLU A 606 8.62 -16.65 -38.64
N ALA A 607 7.37 -16.17 -38.62
CA ALA A 607 7.06 -14.75 -38.73
C ALA A 607 7.57 -13.92 -37.53
N LEU A 608 7.62 -14.49 -36.32
CA LEU A 608 8.21 -13.84 -35.15
C LEU A 608 9.73 -13.72 -35.27
N ARG A 609 10.40 -14.77 -35.79
CA ARG A 609 11.85 -14.76 -36.03
C ARG A 609 12.24 -13.72 -37.08
N ASP A 610 11.44 -13.59 -38.12
CA ASP A 610 11.70 -12.69 -39.24
C ASP A 610 11.17 -11.26 -39.02
N GLY A 611 10.49 -11.00 -37.89
CA GLY A 611 9.90 -9.68 -37.60
C GLY A 611 8.70 -9.31 -38.46
N THR A 612 8.02 -10.30 -39.07
CA THR A 612 6.93 -10.12 -40.03
C THR A 612 5.55 -10.49 -39.49
N ILE A 613 5.41 -10.71 -38.18
CA ILE A 613 4.16 -11.17 -37.53
C ILE A 613 2.92 -10.34 -37.92
N LEU A 614 3.05 -9.02 -38.06
CA LEU A 614 1.94 -8.13 -38.44
C LEU A 614 1.31 -8.50 -39.80
N SER A 615 2.07 -9.12 -40.70
CA SER A 615 1.58 -9.57 -42.01
C SER A 615 0.60 -10.74 -41.92
N LEU A 616 0.58 -11.48 -40.80
CA LEU A 616 -0.37 -12.56 -40.56
C LEU A 616 -1.66 -12.06 -39.90
N LEU A 617 -1.59 -10.92 -39.21
CA LEU A 617 -2.70 -10.37 -38.43
C LEU A 617 -3.75 -9.70 -39.32
N ASN A 618 -4.98 -9.71 -38.84
CA ASN A 618 -6.11 -9.02 -39.44
C ASN A 618 -6.16 -7.57 -38.92
N TRP A 619 -5.93 -6.59 -39.80
CA TRP A 619 -6.09 -5.18 -39.49
C TRP A 619 -7.52 -4.73 -39.76
N ILE A 620 -8.16 -4.13 -38.75
CA ILE A 620 -9.54 -3.67 -38.80
C ILE A 620 -9.53 -2.15 -38.56
N PRO A 621 -9.87 -1.33 -39.57
CA PRO A 621 -10.17 0.08 -39.35
C PRO A 621 -11.32 0.24 -38.35
N VAL A 622 -11.21 1.22 -37.46
CA VAL A 622 -12.21 1.45 -36.41
C VAL A 622 -12.96 2.75 -36.61
N GLU A 623 -14.16 2.84 -36.02
CA GLU A 623 -14.98 4.05 -35.96
C GLU A 623 -15.45 4.30 -34.53
N ASP A 624 -15.76 5.56 -34.20
CA ASP A 624 -16.32 5.93 -32.88
C ASP A 624 -17.64 5.18 -32.63
N GLY A 625 -17.75 4.57 -31.45
CA GLY A 625 -18.92 3.77 -31.07
C GLY A 625 -18.94 2.34 -31.61
N ALA A 626 -17.88 1.89 -32.29
CA ALA A 626 -17.69 0.48 -32.62
C ALA A 626 -17.32 -0.33 -31.36
N ALA A 627 -17.78 -1.58 -31.30
CA ALA A 627 -17.48 -2.51 -30.22
C ALA A 627 -16.91 -3.82 -30.78
N TYR A 628 -15.88 -4.35 -30.12
CA TYR A 628 -15.20 -5.59 -30.50
C TYR A 628 -15.04 -6.48 -29.27
N PHE A 629 -15.52 -7.72 -29.35
CA PHE A 629 -15.32 -8.72 -28.29
C PHE A 629 -14.12 -9.59 -28.64
N ILE A 630 -13.13 -9.70 -27.74
CA ILE A 630 -11.88 -10.42 -27.96
C ILE A 630 -11.84 -11.62 -26.98
N PRO A 631 -12.14 -12.83 -27.48
CA PRO A 631 -12.03 -14.04 -26.67
C PRO A 631 -10.57 -14.32 -26.30
N ALA A 632 -10.36 -14.96 -25.14
CA ALA A 632 -9.07 -15.53 -24.78
C ALA A 632 -8.53 -16.45 -25.89
N GLY A 633 -7.22 -16.42 -26.10
CA GLY A 633 -6.51 -17.09 -27.20
C GLY A 633 -6.42 -16.28 -28.49
N THR A 634 -7.18 -15.20 -28.65
CA THR A 634 -7.11 -14.34 -29.84
C THR A 634 -5.85 -13.48 -29.81
N VAL A 635 -5.00 -13.53 -30.83
CA VAL A 635 -3.87 -12.60 -30.98
C VAL A 635 -4.37 -11.21 -31.37
N HIS A 636 -3.95 -10.15 -30.70
CA HIS A 636 -4.47 -8.81 -30.94
C HIS A 636 -3.47 -7.70 -30.55
N ALA A 637 -3.76 -6.47 -30.97
CA ALA A 637 -3.11 -5.24 -30.54
C ALA A 637 -3.98 -4.01 -30.85
N ILE A 638 -4.00 -3.04 -29.93
CA ILE A 638 -4.60 -1.73 -30.19
C ILE A 638 -3.61 -0.92 -31.05
N GLY A 639 -4.07 -0.42 -32.19
CA GLY A 639 -3.27 0.43 -33.06
C GLY A 639 -3.18 1.88 -32.57
N LYS A 640 -2.19 2.59 -33.09
CA LYS A 640 -1.98 4.01 -32.86
C LYS A 640 -3.22 4.83 -33.21
N GLY A 641 -3.49 5.85 -32.39
CA GLY A 641 -4.52 6.87 -32.60
C GLY A 641 -5.89 6.51 -32.02
N VAL A 642 -6.00 5.40 -31.27
CA VAL A 642 -7.27 4.91 -30.71
C VAL A 642 -7.39 5.27 -29.22
N VAL A 643 -8.52 5.83 -28.83
CA VAL A 643 -8.95 5.92 -27.42
C VAL A 643 -10.16 5.01 -27.23
N LEU A 644 -10.12 4.14 -26.22
CA LEU A 644 -11.19 3.16 -26.01
C LEU A 644 -11.50 2.91 -24.54
N CYS A 645 -12.70 2.39 -24.29
CA CYS A 645 -13.10 1.74 -23.05
C CYS A 645 -12.87 0.23 -23.20
N GLU A 646 -12.10 -0.36 -22.28
CA GLU A 646 -11.87 -1.80 -22.20
C GLU A 646 -12.61 -2.36 -20.99
N VAL A 647 -13.47 -3.36 -21.22
CA VAL A 647 -14.06 -4.18 -20.15
C VAL A 647 -13.53 -5.58 -20.29
N GLN A 648 -12.96 -6.12 -19.22
CA GLN A 648 -12.32 -7.42 -19.23
C GLN A 648 -12.59 -8.19 -17.94
N GLN A 649 -12.31 -9.49 -17.94
CA GLN A 649 -12.11 -10.22 -16.69
C GLN A 649 -11.03 -9.53 -15.84
N SER A 650 -11.13 -9.62 -14.52
CA SER A 650 -10.14 -9.07 -13.59
C SER A 650 -8.84 -9.90 -13.61
N SER A 651 -8.04 -9.67 -14.64
CA SER A 651 -6.78 -10.37 -14.92
C SER A 651 -5.78 -9.41 -15.58
N ASN A 652 -4.51 -9.52 -15.22
CA ASN A 652 -3.43 -8.78 -15.87
C ASN A 652 -2.51 -9.70 -16.71
N CYS A 653 -2.90 -10.97 -16.87
CA CYS A 653 -2.13 -11.96 -17.60
C CYS A 653 -2.04 -11.64 -19.10
N THR A 654 -0.82 -11.32 -19.57
CA THR A 654 -0.57 -10.88 -20.95
C THR A 654 0.69 -11.51 -21.51
N TYR A 655 0.55 -12.32 -22.57
CA TYR A 655 1.71 -12.89 -23.27
C TYR A 655 2.05 -12.07 -24.50
N ARG A 656 3.07 -11.22 -24.33
CA ARG A 656 3.59 -10.36 -25.40
C ARG A 656 4.40 -11.15 -26.44
N LEU A 657 4.03 -11.04 -27.71
CA LEU A 657 4.75 -11.65 -28.84
C LEU A 657 5.72 -10.68 -29.50
N TYR A 658 5.31 -9.43 -29.70
CA TYR A 658 6.11 -8.44 -30.42
C TYR A 658 5.85 -7.04 -29.90
N ASP A 659 6.91 -6.24 -29.79
CA ASP A 659 6.85 -4.90 -29.20
C ASP A 659 7.51 -3.79 -30.03
N TYR A 660 7.65 -4.00 -31.34
CA TYR A 660 8.28 -3.03 -32.25
C TYR A 660 9.72 -2.68 -31.87
N ASP A 661 10.42 -3.60 -31.18
CA ASP A 661 11.76 -3.40 -30.64
C ASP A 661 11.96 -2.11 -29.83
N ARG A 662 10.86 -1.60 -29.26
CA ARG A 662 10.85 -0.39 -28.44
C ARG A 662 11.76 -0.54 -27.24
N LYS A 663 12.44 0.55 -26.93
CA LYS A 663 13.31 0.68 -25.77
C LYS A 663 12.74 1.73 -24.84
N ASP A 664 12.84 1.49 -23.53
CA ASP A 664 12.60 2.52 -22.53
C ASP A 664 13.69 3.62 -22.60
N ARG A 665 13.54 4.67 -21.78
CA ARG A 665 14.51 5.77 -21.72
C ARG A 665 15.92 5.35 -21.25
N TYR A 666 16.06 4.13 -20.73
CA TYR A 666 17.32 3.53 -20.28
C TYR A 666 17.91 2.55 -21.31
N GLY A 667 17.24 2.35 -22.44
CA GLY A 667 17.68 1.47 -23.52
C GLY A 667 17.24 0.01 -23.39
N ASN A 668 16.43 -0.35 -22.39
CA ASN A 668 15.96 -1.72 -22.16
C ASN A 668 14.71 -2.02 -23.01
N LYS A 669 14.64 -3.22 -23.59
CA LYS A 669 13.42 -3.73 -24.26
C LYS A 669 12.45 -4.33 -23.23
N ARG A 670 11.16 -4.28 -23.51
CA ARG A 670 10.16 -4.98 -22.69
C ARG A 670 10.25 -6.50 -22.89
N PRO A 671 10.00 -7.32 -21.86
CA PRO A 671 10.01 -8.77 -21.98
C PRO A 671 8.93 -9.28 -22.95
N LEU A 672 9.30 -10.33 -23.68
CA LEU A 672 8.44 -11.11 -24.57
C LEU A 672 8.19 -12.49 -23.95
N HIS A 673 7.02 -13.06 -24.22
CA HIS A 673 6.53 -14.31 -23.63
C HIS A 673 6.18 -15.32 -24.73
N VAL A 674 7.06 -15.43 -25.74
CA VAL A 674 6.78 -16.15 -27.00
C VAL A 674 6.34 -17.59 -26.77
N LYS A 675 7.01 -18.33 -25.87
CA LYS A 675 6.67 -19.73 -25.59
C LYS A 675 5.22 -19.86 -25.07
N ARG A 676 4.87 -19.13 -24.01
CA ARG A 676 3.54 -19.13 -23.41
C ARG A 676 2.47 -18.63 -24.39
N ALA A 677 2.79 -17.58 -25.15
CA ALA A 677 1.89 -17.07 -26.18
C ALA A 677 1.51 -18.13 -27.22
N LEU A 678 2.47 -18.92 -27.71
CA LEU A 678 2.21 -19.97 -28.70
C LEU A 678 1.42 -21.17 -28.14
N GLU A 679 1.38 -21.35 -26.83
CA GLU A 679 0.63 -22.44 -26.18
C GLU A 679 -0.86 -22.12 -26.06
N VAL A 680 -1.23 -20.85 -25.93
CA VAL A 680 -2.63 -20.43 -25.70
C VAL A 680 -3.32 -19.83 -26.92
N MET A 681 -2.57 -19.59 -27.99
CA MET A 681 -3.06 -18.91 -29.18
C MET A 681 -4.02 -19.76 -30.01
N ASP A 682 -5.13 -19.15 -30.44
CA ASP A 682 -6.00 -19.69 -31.49
C ASP A 682 -5.43 -19.32 -32.86
N TYR A 683 -5.14 -20.34 -33.66
CA TYR A 683 -4.50 -20.21 -34.97
C TYR A 683 -5.51 -20.10 -36.13
N ARG A 684 -6.80 -20.18 -35.83
CA ARG A 684 -7.86 -20.04 -36.83
C ARG A 684 -8.08 -18.58 -37.19
N ARG A 685 -8.62 -18.35 -38.39
CA ARG A 685 -9.13 -17.03 -38.79
C ARG A 685 -10.17 -16.57 -37.77
N TYR A 686 -9.98 -15.36 -37.27
CA TYR A 686 -10.94 -14.76 -36.35
C TYR A 686 -12.09 -14.12 -37.14
N GLU A 687 -13.31 -14.37 -36.69
CA GLU A 687 -14.53 -13.73 -37.20
C GLU A 687 -15.09 -12.82 -36.11
N ILE A 688 -15.35 -11.55 -36.46
CA ILE A 688 -15.84 -10.55 -35.52
C ILE A 688 -17.30 -10.89 -35.15
N PRO A 689 -17.60 -11.19 -33.88
CA PRO A 689 -18.98 -11.34 -33.43
C PRO A 689 -19.72 -10.01 -33.61
N ARG A 690 -20.88 -10.02 -34.28
CA ARG A 690 -21.72 -8.82 -34.44
C ARG A 690 -22.80 -8.80 -33.37
N TYR A 691 -22.74 -7.83 -32.47
CA TYR A 691 -23.78 -7.52 -31.48
C TYR A 691 -24.54 -6.22 -31.79
N GLN A 692 -24.29 -5.61 -32.96
CA GLN A 692 -24.79 -4.28 -33.31
C GLN A 692 -26.32 -4.23 -33.49
N ASP A 693 -26.98 -5.37 -33.66
CA ASP A 693 -28.41 -5.45 -33.99
C ASP A 693 -29.34 -5.43 -32.75
N GLU A 694 -28.79 -5.28 -31.53
CA GLU A 694 -29.54 -5.22 -30.25
C GLU A 694 -29.62 -3.78 -29.69
N GLU A 695 -30.20 -2.87 -30.47
CA GLU A 695 -30.43 -1.47 -30.09
C GLU A 695 -31.92 -1.17 -29.82
N VAL A 696 -32.18 -0.43 -28.73
CA VAL A 696 -33.51 0.04 -28.33
C VAL A 696 -33.48 1.56 -28.24
N GLU A 697 -34.25 2.21 -29.09
CA GLU A 697 -34.42 3.67 -29.07
C GLU A 697 -35.72 4.05 -28.35
N LYS A 698 -35.64 5.03 -27.45
CA LYS A 698 -36.74 5.64 -26.70
C LYS A 698 -36.63 7.16 -26.81
N GLU A 699 -37.68 7.87 -26.41
CA GLU A 699 -37.71 9.35 -26.47
C GLU A 699 -36.57 10.01 -25.68
N THR A 700 -36.17 9.44 -24.54
CA THR A 700 -35.14 10.02 -23.67
C THR A 700 -33.80 9.30 -23.72
N TYR A 701 -33.69 8.12 -24.33
CA TYR A 701 -32.43 7.38 -24.40
C TYR A 701 -32.36 6.36 -25.54
N THR A 702 -31.14 6.02 -25.92
CA THR A 702 -30.79 4.86 -26.76
C THR A 702 -29.99 3.87 -25.94
N PHE A 703 -30.43 2.62 -25.88
CA PHE A 703 -29.75 1.51 -25.19
C PHE A 703 -29.22 0.52 -26.23
N ARG A 704 -27.94 0.16 -26.18
CA ARG A 704 -27.31 -0.75 -27.13
C ARG A 704 -26.43 -1.77 -26.41
N ILE A 705 -26.67 -3.06 -26.62
CA ILE A 705 -25.75 -4.11 -26.16
C ILE A 705 -24.46 -4.05 -26.99
N LEU A 706 -23.32 -3.97 -26.31
CA LEU A 706 -21.99 -3.91 -26.93
C LEU A 706 -21.36 -5.31 -27.04
N SER A 707 -21.52 -6.11 -25.99
CA SER A 707 -21.04 -7.49 -25.94
C SER A 707 -21.76 -8.28 -24.84
N ARG A 708 -21.87 -9.60 -25.04
CA ARG A 708 -22.34 -10.54 -24.02
C ARG A 708 -21.47 -11.80 -24.07
N CYS A 709 -20.92 -12.19 -22.93
CA CYS A 709 -20.20 -13.45 -22.77
C CYS A 709 -20.58 -14.11 -21.44
N LYS A 710 -20.00 -15.27 -21.14
CA LYS A 710 -20.27 -15.99 -19.88
C LYS A 710 -19.78 -15.26 -18.62
N TYR A 711 -19.00 -14.19 -18.76
CA TYR A 711 -18.39 -13.45 -17.65
C TYR A 711 -19.02 -12.08 -17.38
N PHE A 712 -19.52 -11.41 -18.42
CA PHE A 712 -20.10 -10.09 -18.33
C PHE A 712 -20.95 -9.74 -19.56
N GLU A 713 -21.87 -8.79 -19.36
CA GLU A 713 -22.61 -8.08 -20.39
C GLU A 713 -22.28 -6.58 -20.27
N CYS A 714 -22.04 -5.95 -21.43
CA CYS A 714 -21.77 -4.52 -21.51
C CYS A 714 -22.78 -3.85 -22.44
N ALA A 715 -23.29 -2.70 -22.04
CA ALA A 715 -24.18 -1.88 -22.84
C ALA A 715 -23.75 -0.41 -22.85
N SER A 716 -23.98 0.28 -23.98
CA SER A 716 -23.93 1.74 -24.05
C SER A 716 -25.34 2.29 -23.88
N ILE A 717 -25.46 3.38 -23.13
CA ILE A 717 -26.69 4.13 -22.93
C ILE A 717 -26.39 5.59 -23.27
N ARG A 718 -26.98 6.08 -24.36
CA ARG A 718 -26.99 7.51 -24.69
C ARG A 718 -28.27 8.12 -24.15
N LEU A 719 -28.16 9.08 -23.27
CA LEU A 719 -29.27 9.68 -22.53
C LEU A 719 -29.41 11.15 -22.92
N HIS A 720 -30.63 11.57 -23.23
CA HIS A 720 -31.06 12.96 -23.40
C HIS A 720 -32.35 13.15 -22.59
N GLY A 721 -32.22 13.36 -21.28
CA GLY A 721 -33.36 13.46 -20.37
C GLY A 721 -33.16 12.59 -19.14
N GLU A 722 -34.12 11.71 -18.84
CA GLU A 722 -34.07 10.82 -17.68
C GLU A 722 -34.44 9.38 -18.02
N MET A 723 -33.88 8.45 -17.25
CA MET A 723 -34.25 7.04 -17.28
C MET A 723 -34.05 6.38 -15.92
N GLU A 724 -34.79 5.30 -15.68
CA GLU A 724 -34.47 4.35 -14.61
C GLU A 724 -33.50 3.30 -15.14
N LEU A 725 -32.38 3.10 -14.45
CA LEU A 725 -31.48 1.99 -14.75
C LEU A 725 -32.16 0.66 -14.40
N PRO A 726 -31.86 -0.42 -15.15
CA PRO A 726 -32.23 -1.76 -14.75
C PRO A 726 -31.72 -2.07 -13.33
N ALA A 727 -32.55 -2.72 -12.52
CA ALA A 727 -32.11 -3.24 -11.23
C ALA A 727 -31.39 -4.56 -11.44
N TYR A 728 -30.23 -4.71 -10.80
CA TYR A 728 -29.43 -5.93 -10.81
C TYR A 728 -29.44 -6.53 -9.40
N PRO A 729 -30.46 -7.32 -9.02
CA PRO A 729 -30.50 -7.95 -7.70
C PRO A 729 -29.52 -9.12 -7.58
N ASP A 730 -29.13 -9.69 -8.72
CA ASP A 730 -28.32 -10.90 -8.82
C ASP A 730 -26.84 -10.61 -9.11
N SER A 731 -26.50 -9.35 -9.34
CA SER A 731 -25.20 -8.87 -9.82
C SER A 731 -24.97 -7.42 -9.39
N PHE A 732 -23.74 -6.97 -9.30
CA PHE A 732 -23.45 -5.53 -9.20
C PHE A 732 -23.58 -4.86 -10.57
N CYS A 733 -23.52 -3.53 -10.61
CA CYS A 733 -23.40 -2.78 -11.85
C CYS A 733 -22.19 -1.83 -11.79
N SER A 734 -21.38 -1.84 -12.84
CA SER A 734 -20.39 -0.81 -13.12
C SER A 734 -21.00 0.24 -14.03
N LEU A 735 -20.80 1.52 -13.72
CA LEU A 735 -21.22 2.63 -14.57
C LEU A 735 -20.01 3.53 -14.84
N LEU A 736 -19.70 3.76 -16.11
CA LEU A 736 -18.64 4.68 -16.55
C LEU A 736 -19.24 5.73 -17.51
N CYS A 737 -19.12 7.01 -17.17
CA CYS A 737 -19.51 8.08 -18.09
C CYS A 737 -18.42 8.32 -19.13
N VAL A 738 -18.75 8.14 -20.41
CA VAL A 738 -17.79 8.26 -21.53
C VAL A 738 -18.03 9.51 -22.39
N ARG A 739 -19.20 10.16 -22.28
CA ARG A 739 -19.47 11.49 -22.86
C ARG A 739 -20.44 12.28 -21.98
N GLY A 740 -20.33 13.60 -22.02
CA GLY A 740 -21.31 14.51 -21.41
C GLY A 740 -21.28 14.55 -19.88
N LYS A 741 -22.43 14.82 -19.27
CA LYS A 741 -22.59 14.93 -17.81
C LYS A 741 -24.03 14.60 -17.40
N GLY A 742 -24.17 14.14 -16.17
CA GLY A 742 -25.47 13.77 -15.62
C GLY A 742 -25.49 13.73 -14.10
N ARG A 743 -26.55 13.14 -13.57
CA ARG A 743 -26.76 12.90 -12.15
C ARG A 743 -27.34 11.51 -11.95
N LEU A 744 -26.78 10.80 -10.98
CA LEU A 744 -27.25 9.51 -10.49
C LEU A 744 -27.98 9.75 -9.17
N ALA A 745 -29.17 9.20 -8.99
CA ALA A 745 -29.98 9.42 -7.79
C ALA A 745 -30.81 8.19 -7.40
N ASN A 746 -31.08 8.06 -6.10
CA ASN A 746 -32.14 7.21 -5.55
C ASN A 746 -33.09 8.04 -4.69
N SER A 747 -33.93 7.40 -3.88
CA SER A 747 -34.90 8.09 -3.01
C SER A 747 -34.28 8.94 -1.90
N GLN A 748 -33.00 8.74 -1.56
CA GLN A 748 -32.33 9.34 -0.39
C GLN A 748 -31.06 10.13 -0.75
N GLU A 749 -30.41 9.80 -1.85
CA GLU A 749 -29.08 10.26 -2.24
C GLU A 749 -29.02 10.67 -3.71
N GLN A 750 -28.16 11.64 -4.03
CA GLN A 750 -27.89 12.06 -5.41
C GLN A 750 -26.43 12.44 -5.59
N CYS A 751 -25.90 12.22 -6.80
CA CYS A 751 -24.50 12.43 -7.14
C CYS A 751 -24.35 12.87 -8.59
N GLY A 752 -23.83 14.07 -8.82
CA GLY A 752 -23.54 14.58 -10.17
C GLY A 752 -22.24 13.99 -10.73
N PHE A 753 -22.21 13.64 -12.01
CA PHE A 753 -21.06 13.06 -12.68
C PHE A 753 -20.80 13.71 -14.05
N SER A 754 -19.60 13.52 -14.56
CA SER A 754 -19.13 14.01 -15.85
C SER A 754 -18.31 12.95 -16.57
N ILE A 755 -17.96 13.20 -17.83
CA ILE A 755 -17.06 12.35 -18.60
C ILE A 755 -15.84 11.91 -17.79
N GLY A 756 -15.57 10.61 -17.80
CA GLY A 756 -14.51 9.97 -17.05
C GLY A 756 -14.88 9.57 -15.62
N ASP A 757 -16.01 9.97 -15.05
CA ASP A 757 -16.40 9.48 -13.73
C ASP A 757 -16.91 8.02 -13.80
N SER A 758 -16.49 7.20 -12.83
CA SER A 758 -16.90 5.81 -12.69
C SER A 758 -17.55 5.51 -11.33
N PHE A 759 -18.46 4.55 -11.32
CA PHE A 759 -19.22 4.15 -10.14
C PHE A 759 -19.35 2.64 -10.04
N PHE A 760 -19.30 2.14 -8.81
CA PHE A 760 -19.72 0.82 -8.42
C PHE A 760 -21.10 0.91 -7.76
N LEU A 761 -22.05 0.11 -8.26
CA LEU A 761 -23.41 0.01 -7.74
C LEU A 761 -23.56 -1.41 -7.17
N PRO A 762 -23.70 -1.57 -5.84
CA PRO A 762 -23.97 -2.88 -5.23
C PRO A 762 -25.26 -3.50 -5.78
N CYS A 763 -25.39 -4.82 -5.65
CA CYS A 763 -26.62 -5.49 -6.05
C CYS A 763 -27.80 -4.96 -5.23
N THR A 764 -28.86 -4.56 -5.90
CA THR A 764 -30.03 -3.99 -5.23
C THR A 764 -31.30 -4.23 -6.04
N LYS A 765 -32.43 -4.24 -5.33
CA LYS A 765 -33.77 -4.22 -5.93
C LYS A 765 -34.25 -2.78 -6.16
N GLU A 766 -33.60 -1.79 -5.54
CA GLU A 766 -33.92 -0.38 -5.76
C GLU A 766 -33.48 0.03 -7.17
N ARG A 767 -34.34 0.77 -7.87
CA ARG A 767 -33.98 1.34 -9.17
C ARG A 767 -33.31 2.68 -8.95
N LEU A 768 -32.20 2.89 -9.65
CA LEU A 768 -31.52 4.18 -9.68
C LEU A 768 -31.99 5.00 -10.88
N LYS A 769 -32.17 6.29 -10.67
CA LYS A 769 -32.48 7.25 -11.73
C LYS A 769 -31.20 7.87 -12.25
N VAL A 770 -31.05 7.93 -13.56
CA VAL A 770 -30.01 8.71 -14.24
C VAL A 770 -30.67 9.79 -15.06
N GLU A 771 -30.17 11.01 -14.94
CA GLU A 771 -30.65 12.16 -15.71
C GLU A 771 -29.48 12.98 -16.26
N GLY A 772 -29.64 13.54 -17.45
CA GLY A 772 -28.63 14.39 -18.07
C GLY A 772 -28.58 14.28 -19.60
N ASP A 773 -27.47 14.77 -20.12
CA ASP A 773 -27.07 14.62 -21.52
C ASP A 773 -25.68 13.97 -21.53
N CYS A 774 -25.68 12.65 -21.68
CA CYS A 774 -24.48 11.84 -21.48
C CYS A 774 -24.54 10.49 -22.21
N GLU A 775 -23.37 9.91 -22.45
CA GLU A 775 -23.22 8.50 -22.80
C GLU A 775 -22.53 7.78 -21.63
N ILE A 776 -23.14 6.69 -21.17
CA ILE A 776 -22.60 5.83 -20.11
C ILE A 776 -22.43 4.40 -20.62
N ILE A 777 -21.37 3.75 -20.18
CA ILE A 777 -21.15 2.31 -20.35
C ILE A 777 -21.55 1.64 -19.05
N VAL A 778 -22.50 0.71 -19.13
CA VAL A 778 -22.92 -0.11 -18.00
C VAL A 778 -22.44 -1.53 -18.19
N THR A 779 -21.90 -2.14 -17.13
CA THR A 779 -21.45 -3.53 -17.14
C THR A 779 -21.99 -4.28 -15.93
N HIS A 780 -22.47 -5.49 -16.14
CA HIS A 780 -22.86 -6.41 -15.08
C HIS A 780 -22.51 -7.86 -15.45
N ILE A 781 -22.77 -8.78 -14.53
CA ILE A 781 -22.57 -10.24 -14.67
C ILE A 781 -23.90 -10.98 -14.73
#